data_AF-A0A9P6V837-F1
#
_entry.id   AF-A0A9P6V837-F1
#
_cell.length_a   1.000
_cell.length_b   1.000
_cell.length_c   1.000
_cell.angle_alpha   90.00
_cell.angle_beta   90.00
_cell.angle_gamma   90.00
#
_symmetry.space_group_name_H-M   'P 1'
#
loop_
_entity.id
_entity.type
_entity.pdbx_description
1 polymer ?
#
loop_
_entity_poly.entity_id
_entity_poly.type
_entity_poly.pdbx_seq_one_letter_code
_entity_poly.pdbx_strand_id
1 'polypeptide(L)'
;MESALKRFFESPELVTLLSNQLSARDIARLMLANKDMCARWTSSLYRRLDLTYGGNNNKPQLLTSIDAVLALGRNIHHVRGLKLGAVELAYLYNNVLELRFILGDSSTLPRWLVAPDPRTRQLIPLLPMVNLTLLHLYLDHKKGSQPCPYLLPSCHNPRATIIQASWFIRLNPHLSSLRLAGLVIMDQQDVRLLTWTIHELAGLKTLEVELLAKKEEWFGIGSTLFFSCPSTVRKLAIGIGEKPYPPRADDAITDTSMTYILSNNVGDESWSTTAPRRQEHLAQLVDLTLWDMDSAASELDIITVLWHCRDVEELQLPRMTGRDRIDAVATFIAEHFSKLRRLYFVSAGSRSNDVLPYMIMGAMRGQLLEELSCHGSRHALELPLATTLFQRHSDTLRQLMFEGCGSVDSKSIMIILNECKALEDLSVHGSNTSCLRLTDAVSMDWASAKVIRLSLTIGFTDLQTLYQEQEPYYRRRQTLTLFAEETQQFELLERFYRQIGMLVQLQVLDLRVKHFHAHGHPINKPYSAASFPALLSVGDIRTDRPGYLRLLAGLTKLKELRGSVSANTDETKATMGWKEVVFMDEFFSNLRVTEFFSEGAPLRPPFQWLQEQRRDGYPPLSLTGRTGSYISSSRHPSATMYPSTQHVFHIPELVANICSFLQKKDVSLFMRTCRQLYNLCCPFFYKDIGMQAHSIKTLSRSSDATRALLRNSALVRAIKMDFEFSMSYFSGVGTHHQKACDLMITHESWYLPSDGDQYDDDAPANTDSTTPFPAMTNLRQLYCHASFGQANLSPETNFGVDTGISRLCKFIDLNTRLSDLHLSSLRITFGPQVSRLARTISEMKVLGSLALNIQACGKHTDKIIPALFMSCPPSSMAPFSIESIESMFARCPNVNKLEIPRLNNTNDVNIAARLILDNCSKLVGLSQRHAYSDTAGVLMVAIARAMPEKTLKSVEFSGLDDPDDMLLYSLWPHFNSLSSVELYNCVEASREVFRVVLCHCSTLEVLVVGSSEGSEASIRLEDAVAGTWLSNKFTRLELTILIPESSTEVKMTLLDRFYRKIGALVNLVVLDLRIAVINEEGDEERDEDEEFVTYKDKLFPGLLKLGDATKAGADRGGYLDLLAGLTRLEKLRGSFNIDPTGEGSTMGLQECEWDFGHLMSGQVKKMYK
;
A
#
# COMPACT_ATOMS: atom_id res chain seq x y z
N MET A 1 -41.70 3.70 35.75
CA MET A 1 -41.49 4.15 34.35
C MET A 1 -40.36 3.35 33.75
N GLU A 2 -40.57 2.66 32.62
CA GLU A 2 -39.46 2.04 31.89
C GLU A 2 -38.48 3.10 31.41
N SER A 3 -37.18 2.82 31.55
CA SER A 3 -36.13 3.75 31.14
C SER A 3 -36.20 4.00 29.63
N ALA A 4 -35.93 5.24 29.21
CA ALA A 4 -35.88 5.58 27.78
C ALA A 4 -34.88 4.70 27.01
N LEU A 5 -33.83 4.24 27.70
CA LEU A 5 -32.85 3.30 27.16
C LEU A 5 -33.47 1.92 26.86
N LYS A 6 -34.34 1.42 27.74
CA LYS A 6 -35.08 0.18 27.53
C LYS A 6 -36.00 0.31 26.31
N ARG A 7 -36.82 1.37 26.22
CA ARG A 7 -37.71 1.62 25.06
C ARG A 7 -36.95 1.80 23.75
N PHE A 8 -35.81 2.48 23.79
CA PHE A 8 -34.97 2.70 22.62
C PHE A 8 -34.47 1.38 22.03
N PHE A 9 -33.95 0.48 22.87
CA PHE A 9 -33.50 -0.84 22.40
C PHE A 9 -34.64 -1.84 22.18
N GLU A 10 -35.87 -1.47 22.56
CA GLU A 10 -37.06 -2.28 22.39
C GLU A 10 -37.73 -2.16 21.00
N SER A 11 -37.48 -1.09 20.23
CA SER A 11 -38.06 -0.92 18.88
C SER A 11 -37.31 -1.74 17.81
N PRO A 12 -37.95 -2.74 17.18
CA PRO A 12 -37.34 -3.53 16.12
C PRO A 12 -37.07 -2.72 14.84
N GLU A 13 -37.88 -1.68 14.57
CA GLU A 13 -37.70 -0.77 13.44
C GLU A 13 -36.40 0.00 13.58
N LEU A 14 -36.10 0.49 14.79
CA LEU A 14 -34.87 1.22 15.07
C LEU A 14 -33.65 0.30 15.00
N VAL A 15 -33.73 -0.92 15.52
CA VAL A 15 -32.66 -1.93 15.37
C VAL A 15 -32.41 -2.21 13.89
N THR A 16 -33.46 -2.34 13.08
CA THR A 16 -33.34 -2.57 11.63
C THR A 16 -32.66 -1.38 10.94
N LEU A 17 -33.11 -0.16 11.22
CA LEU A 17 -32.53 1.07 10.66
C LEU A 17 -31.06 1.24 11.06
N LEU A 18 -30.73 1.06 12.34
CA LEU A 18 -29.38 1.17 12.86
C LEU A 18 -28.47 0.06 12.33
N SER A 19 -28.97 -1.17 12.21
CA SER A 19 -28.16 -2.29 11.72
C SER A 19 -27.71 -2.11 10.27
N ASN A 20 -28.49 -1.40 9.45
CA ASN A 20 -28.08 -1.04 8.09
C ASN A 20 -26.95 0.01 8.06
N GLN A 21 -26.71 0.70 9.20
CA GLN A 21 -25.71 1.78 9.33
C GLN A 21 -24.48 1.36 10.15
N LEU A 22 -24.53 0.23 10.85
CA LEU A 22 -23.45 -0.25 11.72
C LEU A 22 -22.63 -1.33 11.03
N SER A 23 -21.32 -1.35 11.29
CA SER A 23 -20.46 -2.44 10.83
C SER A 23 -20.77 -3.72 11.61
N ALA A 24 -20.49 -4.89 11.02
CA ALA A 24 -20.62 -6.18 11.72
C ALA A 24 -19.85 -6.20 13.05
N ARG A 25 -18.69 -5.52 13.11
CA ARG A 25 -17.89 -5.39 14.33
C ARG A 25 -18.60 -4.58 15.41
N ASP A 26 -19.29 -3.50 15.02
CA ASP A 26 -20.03 -2.66 15.97
C ASP A 26 -21.29 -3.38 16.46
N ILE A 27 -21.97 -4.12 15.57
CA ILE A 27 -23.11 -4.97 15.95
C ILE A 27 -22.66 -6.04 16.96
N ALA A 28 -21.57 -6.76 16.69
CA ALA A 28 -21.04 -7.77 17.62
C ALA A 28 -20.70 -7.18 19.00
N ARG A 29 -20.13 -5.96 19.05
CA ARG A 29 -19.87 -5.25 20.31
C ARG A 29 -21.15 -4.87 21.05
N LEU A 30 -22.18 -4.42 20.34
CA LEU A 30 -23.49 -4.12 20.93
C LEU A 30 -24.16 -5.38 21.49
N MET A 31 -24.02 -6.52 20.81
CA MET A 31 -24.53 -7.81 21.29
C MET A 31 -23.89 -8.25 22.61
N LEU A 32 -22.62 -7.88 22.85
CA LEU A 32 -21.92 -8.20 24.10
C LEU A 32 -22.39 -7.34 25.30
N ALA A 33 -23.12 -6.25 25.06
CA ALA A 33 -23.55 -5.36 26.13
C ALA A 33 -24.70 -5.94 26.99
N ASN A 34 -25.62 -6.71 26.39
CA ASN A 34 -26.75 -7.35 27.07
C ASN A 34 -27.30 -8.53 26.25
N LYS A 35 -27.76 -9.60 26.92
CA LYS A 35 -28.45 -10.76 26.33
C LYS A 35 -29.63 -10.39 25.43
N ASP A 36 -30.44 -9.39 25.81
CA ASP A 36 -31.57 -8.94 24.98
C ASP A 36 -31.11 -8.32 23.66
N MET A 37 -30.01 -7.56 23.71
CA MET A 37 -29.38 -7.01 22.50
C MET A 37 -28.77 -8.14 21.67
N CYS A 38 -28.14 -9.14 22.30
CA CYS A 38 -27.68 -10.32 21.60
C CYS A 38 -28.81 -10.97 20.78
N ALA A 39 -29.95 -11.28 21.41
CA ALA A 39 -31.09 -11.90 20.73
C ALA A 39 -31.64 -11.05 19.57
N ARG A 40 -31.81 -9.73 19.77
CA ARG A 40 -32.39 -8.82 18.76
C ARG A 40 -31.47 -8.53 17.58
N TRP A 41 -30.17 -8.48 17.82
CA TRP A 41 -29.19 -8.09 16.81
C TRP A 41 -28.52 -9.28 16.11
N THR A 42 -28.75 -10.51 16.59
CA THR A 42 -28.22 -11.73 15.98
C THR A 42 -28.60 -11.81 14.49
N SER A 43 -29.87 -11.61 14.13
CA SER A 43 -30.29 -11.65 12.73
C SER A 43 -29.58 -10.60 11.87
N SER A 44 -29.31 -9.43 12.42
CA SER A 44 -28.62 -8.35 11.72
C SER A 44 -27.12 -8.63 11.55
N LEU A 45 -26.47 -9.23 12.56
CA LEU A 45 -25.06 -9.62 12.49
C LEU A 45 -24.83 -10.64 11.37
N TYR A 46 -25.70 -11.64 11.27
CA TYR A 46 -25.59 -12.72 10.29
C TYR A 46 -26.24 -12.39 8.93
N ARG A 47 -26.91 -11.24 8.79
CA ARG A 47 -27.64 -10.89 7.56
C ARG A 47 -26.74 -10.82 6.33
N ARG A 48 -25.52 -10.28 6.48
CA ARG A 48 -24.53 -10.14 5.41
C ARG A 48 -23.18 -10.64 5.91
N LEU A 49 -22.69 -11.72 5.31
CA LEU A 49 -21.43 -12.34 5.67
C LEU A 49 -20.40 -12.17 4.55
N ASP A 50 -19.19 -11.77 4.93
CA ASP A 50 -18.01 -11.75 4.07
C ASP A 50 -17.02 -12.78 4.64
N LEU A 51 -16.88 -13.92 3.95
CA LEU A 51 -16.08 -15.04 4.41
C LEU A 51 -14.73 -15.14 3.68
N THR A 52 -14.42 -14.25 2.72
CA THR A 52 -13.23 -14.39 1.86
C THR A 52 -11.91 -14.49 2.64
N TYR A 53 -11.15 -15.57 2.42
CA TYR A 53 -9.77 -15.72 2.91
C TYR A 53 -8.81 -14.76 2.19
N GLY A 54 -7.80 -14.27 2.89
CA GLY A 54 -6.67 -13.53 2.28
C GLY A 54 -6.97 -12.13 1.71
N GLY A 55 -8.14 -11.55 1.96
CA GLY A 55 -8.35 -10.12 1.67
C GLY A 55 -7.36 -9.25 2.47
N ASN A 56 -6.89 -8.12 1.90
CA ASN A 56 -5.89 -7.17 2.45
C ASN A 56 -6.09 -6.65 3.89
N ASN A 57 -7.10 -7.12 4.61
CA ASN A 57 -7.41 -6.74 5.96
C ASN A 57 -7.23 -7.97 6.85
N ASN A 58 -6.36 -7.88 7.88
CA ASN A 58 -6.15 -8.85 8.96
C ASN A 58 -7.43 -9.14 9.79
N LYS A 59 -8.57 -9.41 9.16
CA LYS A 59 -9.83 -9.69 9.83
C LYS A 59 -9.79 -11.14 10.32
N PRO A 60 -10.14 -11.39 11.59
CA PRO A 60 -10.33 -12.75 12.08
C PRO A 60 -11.38 -13.43 11.22
N GLN A 61 -11.07 -14.61 10.73
CA GLN A 61 -11.91 -15.32 9.79
C GLN A 61 -12.90 -16.21 10.52
N LEU A 62 -14.16 -16.18 10.09
CA LEU A 62 -15.24 -16.88 10.77
C LEU A 62 -15.13 -18.40 10.61
N LEU A 63 -14.54 -18.90 9.52
CA LEU A 63 -14.43 -20.33 9.22
C LEU A 63 -13.21 -21.00 9.87
N THR A 64 -12.29 -20.25 10.47
CA THR A 64 -11.13 -20.84 11.17
C THR A 64 -11.47 -21.37 12.56
N SER A 65 -12.61 -20.96 13.12
CA SER A 65 -13.06 -21.32 14.47
C SER A 65 -14.28 -22.24 14.40
N ILE A 66 -14.15 -23.44 14.97
CA ILE A 66 -15.26 -24.41 15.10
C ILE A 66 -16.48 -23.77 15.78
N ASP A 67 -16.27 -23.03 16.88
CA ASP A 67 -17.35 -22.36 17.61
C ASP A 67 -18.09 -21.34 16.73
N ALA A 68 -17.33 -20.61 15.90
CA ALA A 68 -17.91 -19.63 15.00
C ALA A 68 -18.69 -20.29 13.85
N VAL A 69 -18.23 -21.43 13.34
CA VAL A 69 -18.97 -22.23 12.34
C VAL A 69 -20.23 -22.84 12.95
N LEU A 70 -20.18 -23.35 14.18
CA LEU A 70 -21.37 -23.83 14.92
C LEU A 70 -22.37 -22.68 15.15
N ALA A 71 -21.87 -21.50 15.53
CA ALA A 71 -22.70 -20.31 15.69
C ALA A 71 -23.32 -19.87 14.36
N LEU A 72 -22.59 -19.98 13.24
CA LEU A 72 -23.14 -19.79 11.90
C LEU A 72 -24.24 -20.81 11.60
N GLY A 73 -24.01 -22.10 11.87
CA GLY A 73 -25.02 -23.15 11.66
C GLY A 73 -26.35 -22.87 12.37
N ARG A 74 -26.30 -22.37 13.61
CA ARG A 74 -27.50 -21.96 14.38
C ARG A 74 -28.23 -20.76 13.76
N ASN A 75 -27.49 -19.86 13.11
CA ASN A 75 -28.00 -18.58 12.60
C ASN A 75 -28.08 -18.52 11.08
N ILE A 76 -27.89 -19.64 10.39
CA ILE A 76 -27.75 -19.70 8.93
C ILE A 76 -29.00 -19.23 8.18
N HIS A 77 -30.17 -19.42 8.80
CA HIS A 77 -31.46 -18.96 8.29
C HIS A 77 -31.60 -17.42 8.28
N HIS A 78 -30.73 -16.68 8.96
CA HIS A 78 -30.67 -15.21 8.91
C HIS A 78 -29.82 -14.66 7.76
N VAL A 79 -28.99 -15.49 7.12
CA VAL A 79 -28.12 -15.04 6.04
C VAL A 79 -28.97 -14.64 4.83
N ARG A 80 -28.72 -13.44 4.30
CA ARG A 80 -29.39 -12.88 3.11
C ARG A 80 -28.40 -12.45 2.03
N GLY A 81 -27.19 -12.09 2.44
CA GLY A 81 -26.07 -11.76 1.56
C GLY A 81 -24.82 -12.54 1.95
N LEU A 82 -24.15 -13.15 0.99
CA LEU A 82 -22.95 -13.94 1.21
C LEU A 82 -21.88 -13.58 0.18
N LYS A 83 -20.65 -13.40 0.67
CA LYS A 83 -19.46 -13.21 -0.15
C LYS A 83 -18.43 -14.28 0.19
N LEU A 84 -17.96 -15.02 -0.83
CA LEU A 84 -17.05 -16.16 -0.70
C LEU A 84 -15.88 -16.03 -1.68
N GLY A 85 -14.73 -16.60 -1.32
CA GLY A 85 -13.67 -16.99 -2.25
C GLY A 85 -13.80 -18.45 -2.68
N ALA A 86 -12.89 -18.91 -3.54
CA ALA A 86 -12.87 -20.31 -4.01
C ALA A 86 -12.68 -21.31 -2.86
N VAL A 87 -11.80 -21.00 -1.89
CA VAL A 87 -11.50 -21.87 -0.75
C VAL A 87 -12.73 -22.03 0.16
N GLU A 88 -13.42 -20.93 0.46
CA GLU A 88 -14.64 -20.98 1.29
C GLU A 88 -15.80 -21.68 0.59
N LEU A 89 -15.90 -21.54 -0.73
CA LEU A 89 -16.89 -22.25 -1.53
C LEU A 89 -16.69 -23.76 -1.41
N ALA A 90 -15.46 -24.26 -1.61
CA ALA A 90 -15.13 -25.67 -1.44
C ALA A 90 -15.41 -26.15 -0.01
N TYR A 91 -15.06 -25.34 1.00
CA TYR A 91 -15.34 -25.68 2.40
C TYR A 91 -16.85 -25.78 2.68
N LEU A 92 -17.65 -24.80 2.29
CA LEU A 92 -19.09 -24.81 2.49
C LEU A 92 -19.78 -25.93 1.70
N TYR A 93 -19.32 -26.20 0.47
CA TYR A 93 -19.78 -27.32 -0.34
C TYR A 93 -19.70 -28.65 0.43
N ASN A 94 -18.52 -28.95 0.98
CA ASN A 94 -18.28 -30.18 1.73
C ASN A 94 -19.10 -30.25 3.03
N ASN A 95 -19.29 -29.12 3.73
CA ASN A 95 -20.16 -29.08 4.92
C ASN A 95 -21.63 -29.39 4.61
N VAL A 96 -22.15 -28.94 3.45
CA VAL A 96 -23.53 -29.23 3.03
C VAL A 96 -23.67 -30.67 2.54
N LEU A 97 -22.66 -31.21 1.85
CA LEU A 97 -22.64 -32.62 1.46
C LEU A 97 -22.64 -33.54 2.68
N GLU A 98 -21.78 -33.28 3.67
CA GLU A 98 -21.71 -34.06 4.90
C GLU A 98 -23.07 -34.08 5.62
N LEU A 99 -23.76 -32.95 5.68
CA LEU A 99 -25.12 -32.91 6.24
C LEU A 99 -26.08 -33.84 5.49
N ARG A 100 -26.07 -33.84 4.16
CA ARG A 100 -26.94 -34.72 3.36
C ARG A 100 -26.60 -36.20 3.54
N PHE A 101 -25.32 -36.53 3.69
CA PHE A 101 -24.92 -37.90 4.02
C PHE A 101 -25.44 -38.33 5.40
N ILE A 102 -25.34 -37.46 6.41
CA ILE A 102 -25.88 -37.73 7.75
C ILE A 102 -27.40 -37.91 7.72
N LEU A 103 -28.11 -37.15 6.88
CA LEU A 103 -29.56 -37.26 6.71
C LEU A 103 -29.99 -38.49 5.89
N GLY A 104 -29.08 -39.22 5.25
CA GLY A 104 -29.38 -40.39 4.43
C GLY A 104 -29.94 -40.08 3.02
N ASP A 105 -29.89 -38.81 2.59
CA ASP A 105 -30.47 -38.34 1.32
C ASP A 105 -29.53 -38.49 0.10
N SER A 106 -28.53 -39.39 0.19
CA SER A 106 -27.49 -39.54 -0.83
C SER A 106 -28.03 -39.96 -2.21
N SER A 107 -29.17 -40.66 -2.26
CA SER A 107 -29.81 -41.08 -3.51
C SER A 107 -30.39 -39.92 -4.33
N THR A 108 -30.54 -38.72 -3.73
CA THR A 108 -31.06 -37.52 -4.40
C THR A 108 -29.95 -36.60 -4.92
N LEU A 109 -28.69 -36.91 -4.61
CA LEU A 109 -27.55 -36.10 -5.06
C LEU A 109 -27.37 -36.26 -6.58
N PRO A 110 -27.25 -35.15 -7.33
CA PRO A 110 -26.94 -35.23 -8.74
C PRO A 110 -25.60 -35.95 -8.97
N ARG A 111 -25.57 -36.87 -9.94
CA ARG A 111 -24.38 -37.70 -10.25
C ARG A 111 -23.17 -36.91 -10.74
N TRP A 112 -23.39 -35.68 -11.22
CA TRP A 112 -22.36 -34.77 -11.70
C TRP A 112 -21.68 -33.96 -10.59
N LEU A 113 -22.12 -34.09 -9.34
CA LEU A 113 -21.46 -33.44 -8.22
C LEU A 113 -20.05 -33.99 -8.03
N VAL A 114 -19.13 -33.09 -7.69
CA VAL A 114 -17.78 -33.48 -7.27
C VAL A 114 -17.92 -34.37 -6.04
N ALA A 115 -17.19 -35.48 -6.01
CA ALA A 115 -17.09 -36.26 -4.79
C ALA A 115 -16.65 -35.34 -3.62
N PRO A 116 -17.12 -35.60 -2.38
CA PRO A 116 -16.62 -34.87 -1.23
C PRO A 116 -15.09 -34.98 -1.20
N ASP A 117 -14.42 -33.87 -0.90
CA ASP A 117 -12.98 -33.88 -0.71
C ASP A 117 -12.64 -34.90 0.40
N PRO A 118 -11.51 -35.61 0.29
CA PRO A 118 -11.03 -36.45 1.38
C PRO A 118 -10.99 -35.61 2.68
N ARG A 119 -11.40 -36.22 3.79
CA ARG A 119 -11.71 -35.53 5.05
C ARG A 119 -10.46 -35.02 5.74
N THR A 120 -9.87 -33.96 5.22
CA THR A 120 -8.63 -33.42 5.78
C THR A 120 -8.86 -32.79 7.15
N ARG A 121 -10.11 -32.41 7.47
CA ARG A 121 -10.54 -31.82 8.76
C ARG A 121 -11.98 -32.20 9.14
N GLN A 122 -12.31 -31.96 10.42
CA GLN A 122 -13.68 -32.09 10.93
C GLN A 122 -14.60 -31.06 10.26
N LEU A 123 -15.38 -31.52 9.29
CA LEU A 123 -16.46 -30.75 8.68
C LEU A 123 -17.61 -30.61 9.69
N ILE A 124 -18.20 -29.43 9.76
CA ILE A 124 -19.37 -29.16 10.59
C ILE A 124 -20.56 -29.12 9.64
N PRO A 125 -21.51 -30.07 9.73
CA PRO A 125 -22.68 -30.09 8.87
C PRO A 125 -23.44 -28.75 8.93
N LEU A 126 -23.59 -28.09 7.77
CA LEU A 126 -24.30 -26.81 7.64
C LEU A 126 -25.53 -26.96 6.76
N LEU A 127 -26.65 -26.37 7.19
CA LEU A 127 -27.86 -26.31 6.36
C LEU A 127 -27.65 -25.40 5.14
N PRO A 128 -28.30 -25.67 4.00
CA PRO A 128 -28.32 -24.71 2.90
C PRO A 128 -28.86 -23.35 3.35
N MET A 129 -28.28 -22.27 2.84
CA MET A 129 -28.68 -20.89 3.17
C MET A 129 -29.95 -20.47 2.42
N VAL A 130 -31.03 -21.25 2.49
CA VAL A 130 -32.22 -21.13 1.61
C VAL A 130 -32.83 -19.73 1.45
N ASN A 131 -32.61 -18.83 2.41
CA ASN A 131 -33.06 -17.44 2.35
C ASN A 131 -32.10 -16.48 1.64
N LEU A 132 -31.03 -16.99 1.00
CA LEU A 132 -30.01 -16.16 0.37
C LEU A 132 -30.60 -15.40 -0.82
N THR A 133 -30.43 -14.08 -0.81
CA THR A 133 -30.93 -13.19 -1.86
C THR A 133 -29.82 -12.52 -2.67
N LEU A 134 -28.60 -12.50 -2.11
CA LEU A 134 -27.40 -11.91 -2.71
C LEU A 134 -26.22 -12.87 -2.51
N LEU A 135 -25.55 -13.24 -3.59
CA LEU A 135 -24.37 -14.10 -3.56
C LEU A 135 -23.26 -13.51 -4.44
N HIS A 136 -22.09 -13.27 -3.84
CA HIS A 136 -20.89 -12.83 -4.54
C HIS A 136 -19.78 -13.88 -4.39
N LEU A 137 -19.32 -14.45 -5.51
CA LEU A 137 -18.23 -15.42 -5.56
C LEU A 137 -17.00 -14.78 -6.22
N TYR A 138 -15.86 -14.80 -5.53
CA TYR A 138 -14.57 -14.32 -6.03
C TYR A 138 -13.62 -15.51 -6.18
N LEU A 139 -13.59 -16.08 -7.38
CA LEU A 139 -13.02 -17.38 -7.69
C LEU A 139 -11.65 -17.26 -8.39
N ASP A 140 -11.00 -16.10 -8.26
CA ASP A 140 -9.66 -15.85 -8.80
C ASP A 140 -8.61 -16.73 -8.10
N HIS A 141 -8.00 -17.64 -8.85
CA HIS A 141 -6.98 -18.56 -8.37
C HIS A 141 -5.62 -17.90 -8.13
N LYS A 142 -5.39 -16.66 -8.57
CA LYS A 142 -4.09 -15.97 -8.46
C LYS A 142 -3.66 -15.66 -7.03
N LYS A 143 -4.56 -15.65 -6.04
CA LYS A 143 -4.26 -15.22 -4.66
C LYS A 143 -3.87 -16.37 -3.72
N GLY A 144 -3.50 -17.52 -4.27
CA GLY A 144 -3.38 -18.81 -3.56
C GLY A 144 -2.20 -19.00 -2.61
N SER A 145 -1.28 -18.04 -2.44
CA SER A 145 -0.05 -18.27 -1.67
C SER A 145 -0.19 -18.11 -0.14
N GLN A 146 -1.37 -17.81 0.39
CA GLN A 146 -1.56 -17.74 1.84
C GLN A 146 -2.05 -19.09 2.40
N PRO A 147 -1.36 -19.69 3.40
CA PRO A 147 -1.74 -20.99 3.95
C PRO A 147 -3.12 -20.89 4.60
N CYS A 148 -4.14 -21.49 3.99
CA CYS A 148 -5.50 -21.52 4.52
C CYS A 148 -5.72 -22.77 5.37
N PRO A 149 -6.17 -22.64 6.63
CA PRO A 149 -6.33 -23.80 7.51
C PRO A 149 -7.43 -24.76 7.00
N TYR A 150 -8.39 -24.33 6.20
CA TYR A 150 -9.42 -25.22 5.65
C TYR A 150 -9.32 -25.35 4.13
N LEU A 151 -8.09 -25.31 3.60
CA LEU A 151 -7.81 -25.54 2.20
C LEU A 151 -8.25 -26.97 1.81
N LEU A 152 -9.08 -27.07 0.78
CA LEU A 152 -9.54 -28.35 0.22
C LEU A 152 -9.04 -28.49 -1.21
N PRO A 153 -8.59 -29.68 -1.65
CA PRO A 153 -7.97 -29.87 -2.98
C PRO A 153 -8.84 -29.37 -4.14
N SER A 154 -10.16 -29.57 -4.07
CA SER A 154 -11.10 -29.15 -5.10
C SER A 154 -11.07 -27.64 -5.43
N CYS A 155 -10.63 -26.77 -4.51
CA CYS A 155 -10.58 -25.32 -4.77
C CYS A 155 -9.51 -24.91 -5.79
N HIS A 156 -8.54 -25.78 -6.09
CA HIS A 156 -7.51 -25.56 -7.11
C HIS A 156 -7.94 -26.09 -8.49
N ASN A 157 -9.04 -26.84 -8.56
CA ASN A 157 -9.56 -27.38 -9.80
C ASN A 157 -10.67 -26.46 -10.33
N PRO A 158 -10.46 -25.75 -11.46
CA PRO A 158 -11.48 -24.90 -12.08
C PRO A 158 -12.82 -25.60 -12.31
N ARG A 159 -12.76 -26.86 -12.79
CA ARG A 159 -13.95 -27.67 -13.09
C ARG A 159 -14.70 -28.07 -11.82
N ALA A 160 -13.97 -28.41 -10.76
CA ALA A 160 -14.62 -28.65 -9.47
C ALA A 160 -15.24 -27.37 -8.93
N THR A 161 -14.55 -26.24 -9.04
CA THR A 161 -15.01 -24.92 -8.57
C THR A 161 -16.30 -24.49 -9.27
N ILE A 162 -16.41 -24.64 -10.59
CA ILE A 162 -17.66 -24.32 -11.32
C ILE A 162 -18.81 -25.27 -10.95
N ILE A 163 -18.53 -26.56 -10.74
CA ILE A 163 -19.54 -27.53 -10.29
C ILE A 163 -20.07 -27.16 -8.90
N GLN A 164 -19.17 -26.86 -7.97
CA GLN A 164 -19.50 -26.44 -6.60
C GLN A 164 -20.28 -25.13 -6.60
N ALA A 165 -19.83 -24.13 -7.37
CA ALA A 165 -20.51 -22.85 -7.51
C ALA A 165 -21.93 -23.06 -8.06
N SER A 166 -22.06 -23.85 -9.12
CA SER A 166 -23.32 -24.13 -9.79
C SER A 166 -24.32 -24.82 -8.85
N TRP A 167 -23.87 -25.86 -8.14
CA TRP A 167 -24.72 -26.52 -7.16
C TRP A 167 -25.12 -25.59 -6.00
N PHE A 168 -24.17 -24.81 -5.47
CA PHE A 168 -24.45 -23.87 -4.39
C PHE A 168 -25.47 -22.80 -4.80
N ILE A 169 -25.40 -22.31 -6.05
CA ILE A 169 -26.39 -21.39 -6.59
C ILE A 169 -27.78 -22.05 -6.68
N ARG A 170 -27.87 -23.29 -7.18
CA ARG A 170 -29.15 -24.04 -7.29
C ARG A 170 -29.81 -24.29 -5.94
N LEU A 171 -29.04 -24.46 -4.87
CA LEU A 171 -29.56 -24.59 -3.51
C LEU A 171 -30.25 -23.32 -2.98
N ASN A 172 -30.12 -22.19 -3.69
CA ASN A 172 -30.62 -20.89 -3.30
C ASN A 172 -31.53 -20.28 -4.39
N PRO A 173 -32.73 -20.84 -4.64
CA PRO A 173 -33.62 -20.40 -5.72
C PRO A 173 -34.16 -18.96 -5.55
N HIS A 174 -34.03 -18.38 -4.35
CA HIS A 174 -34.46 -17.01 -4.03
C HIS A 174 -33.41 -15.93 -4.33
N LEU A 175 -32.31 -16.30 -5.01
CA LEU A 175 -31.28 -15.34 -5.41
C LEU A 175 -31.88 -14.27 -6.34
N SER A 176 -31.74 -13.03 -5.91
CA SER A 176 -32.13 -11.84 -6.67
C SER A 176 -30.92 -11.13 -7.29
N SER A 177 -29.74 -11.32 -6.71
CA SER A 177 -28.47 -10.76 -7.17
C SER A 177 -27.39 -11.82 -7.10
N LEU A 178 -26.74 -12.10 -8.24
CA LEU A 178 -25.65 -13.03 -8.36
C LEU A 178 -24.45 -12.33 -8.99
N ARG A 179 -23.29 -12.39 -8.32
CA ARG A 179 -22.02 -11.95 -8.87
C ARG A 179 -21.01 -13.08 -8.87
N LEU A 180 -20.43 -13.38 -10.01
CA LEU A 180 -19.37 -14.35 -10.20
C LEU A 180 -18.15 -13.61 -10.76
N ALA A 181 -16.99 -13.73 -10.13
CA ALA A 181 -15.77 -13.09 -10.62
C ALA A 181 -14.60 -14.06 -10.62
N GLY A 182 -13.80 -14.06 -11.68
CA GLY A 182 -12.63 -14.92 -11.84
C GLY A 182 -12.95 -16.39 -12.09
N LEU A 183 -14.16 -16.71 -12.57
CA LEU A 183 -14.54 -18.10 -12.85
C LEU A 183 -13.89 -18.58 -14.15
N VAL A 184 -13.05 -19.60 -14.07
CA VAL A 184 -12.35 -20.17 -15.24
C VAL A 184 -13.25 -21.16 -15.96
N ILE A 185 -13.44 -20.97 -17.27
CA ILE A 185 -14.17 -21.87 -18.17
C ILE A 185 -13.15 -22.68 -18.96
N MET A 186 -13.21 -24.02 -18.83
CA MET A 186 -12.26 -24.91 -19.51
C MET A 186 -12.81 -25.47 -20.82
N ASP A 187 -14.13 -25.70 -20.89
CA ASP A 187 -14.79 -26.29 -22.05
C ASP A 187 -16.29 -25.89 -22.16
N GLN A 188 -16.99 -26.44 -23.15
CA GLN A 188 -18.42 -26.19 -23.37
C GLN A 188 -19.34 -26.84 -22.32
N GLN A 189 -18.88 -27.87 -21.61
CA GLN A 189 -19.67 -28.50 -20.55
C GLN A 189 -19.78 -27.57 -19.35
N ASP A 190 -18.70 -26.87 -19.01
CA ASP A 190 -18.68 -25.82 -17.98
C ASP A 190 -19.71 -24.72 -18.27
N VAL A 191 -19.75 -24.24 -19.52
CA VAL A 191 -20.72 -23.24 -19.98
C VAL A 191 -22.15 -23.76 -19.84
N ARG A 192 -22.41 -25.00 -20.25
CA ARG A 192 -23.73 -25.64 -20.13
C ARG A 192 -24.17 -25.73 -18.67
N LEU A 193 -23.31 -26.20 -17.78
CA LEU A 193 -23.61 -26.32 -16.37
C LEU A 193 -23.97 -24.98 -15.73
N LEU A 194 -23.19 -23.94 -16.03
CA LEU A 194 -23.43 -22.60 -15.52
C LEU A 194 -24.74 -22.00 -16.08
N THR A 195 -24.99 -22.18 -17.38
CA THR A 195 -26.19 -21.67 -18.05
C THR A 195 -27.48 -22.32 -17.55
N TRP A 196 -27.48 -23.64 -17.36
CA TRP A 196 -28.57 -24.37 -16.71
C TRP A 196 -28.85 -23.84 -15.31
N THR A 197 -27.79 -23.62 -14.54
CA THR A 197 -27.91 -23.10 -13.18
C THR A 197 -28.52 -21.70 -13.13
N ILE A 198 -28.08 -20.79 -14.02
CA ILE A 198 -28.61 -19.43 -14.10
C ILE A 198 -30.07 -19.43 -14.56
N HIS A 199 -30.42 -20.30 -15.52
CA HIS A 199 -31.77 -20.39 -16.06
C HIS A 199 -32.83 -20.73 -15.00
N GLU A 200 -32.47 -21.55 -14.01
CA GLU A 200 -33.37 -21.96 -12.92
C GLU A 200 -33.68 -20.82 -11.91
N LEU A 201 -32.94 -19.71 -11.96
CA LEU A 201 -33.11 -18.58 -11.03
C LEU A 201 -34.21 -17.61 -11.49
N ALA A 202 -35.46 -18.06 -11.49
CA ALA A 202 -36.61 -17.26 -11.96
C ALA A 202 -36.81 -15.91 -11.26
N GLY A 203 -36.21 -15.70 -10.08
CA GLY A 203 -36.25 -14.43 -9.32
C GLY A 203 -35.05 -13.50 -9.56
N LEU A 204 -34.10 -13.88 -10.41
CA LEU A 204 -32.84 -13.15 -10.60
C LEU A 204 -33.09 -11.81 -11.29
N LYS A 205 -32.64 -10.73 -10.64
CA LYS A 205 -32.76 -9.34 -11.15
C LYS A 205 -31.41 -8.77 -11.56
N THR A 206 -30.33 -9.18 -10.91
CA THR A 206 -28.98 -8.70 -11.20
C THR A 206 -28.06 -9.89 -11.38
N LEU A 207 -27.40 -9.95 -12.54
CA LEU A 207 -26.40 -10.95 -12.88
C LEU A 207 -25.13 -10.23 -13.35
N GLU A 208 -24.04 -10.39 -12.59
CA GLU A 208 -22.70 -9.91 -12.97
C GLU A 208 -21.76 -11.12 -13.03
N VAL A 209 -21.17 -11.37 -14.19
CA VAL A 209 -20.33 -12.55 -14.43
C VAL A 209 -19.04 -12.11 -15.09
N GLU A 210 -17.91 -12.36 -14.46
CA GLU A 210 -16.56 -12.13 -14.97
C GLU A 210 -15.84 -13.48 -15.07
N LEU A 211 -15.64 -13.94 -16.31
CA LEU A 211 -15.11 -15.25 -16.66
C LEU A 211 -13.68 -15.14 -17.19
N LEU A 212 -12.93 -16.23 -17.09
CA LEU A 212 -11.63 -16.40 -17.72
C LEU A 212 -11.71 -17.57 -18.70
N ALA A 213 -11.47 -17.31 -19.98
CA ALA A 213 -11.60 -18.31 -21.04
C ALA A 213 -10.60 -18.07 -22.18
N LYS A 214 -10.47 -19.05 -23.07
CA LYS A 214 -9.72 -18.91 -24.33
C LYS A 214 -10.40 -17.89 -25.24
N LYS A 215 -9.60 -17.05 -25.90
CA LYS A 215 -10.10 -15.91 -26.66
C LYS A 215 -11.07 -16.31 -27.77
N GLU A 216 -10.83 -17.44 -28.42
CA GLU A 216 -11.66 -17.95 -29.53
C GLU A 216 -13.08 -18.33 -29.08
N GLU A 217 -13.28 -18.60 -27.79
CA GLU A 217 -14.55 -19.09 -27.25
C GLU A 217 -15.42 -17.97 -26.64
N TRP A 218 -14.88 -16.76 -26.50
CA TRP A 218 -15.55 -15.66 -25.79
C TRP A 218 -16.95 -15.39 -26.31
N PHE A 219 -17.13 -15.33 -27.64
CA PHE A 219 -18.45 -15.09 -28.22
C PHE A 219 -19.44 -16.23 -27.91
N GLY A 220 -19.02 -17.49 -28.08
CA GLY A 220 -19.86 -18.65 -27.80
C GLY A 220 -20.29 -18.72 -26.34
N ILE A 221 -19.36 -18.45 -25.41
CA ILE A 221 -19.62 -18.44 -23.97
C ILE A 221 -20.60 -17.31 -23.61
N GLY A 222 -20.29 -16.08 -23.99
CA GLY A 222 -21.10 -14.92 -23.63
C GLY A 222 -22.51 -14.95 -24.22
N SER A 223 -22.65 -15.36 -25.48
CA SER A 223 -23.97 -15.50 -26.12
C SER A 223 -24.81 -16.59 -25.47
N THR A 224 -24.23 -17.76 -25.17
CA THR A 224 -24.94 -18.85 -24.49
C THR A 224 -25.43 -18.39 -23.11
N LEU A 225 -24.60 -17.69 -22.34
CA LEU A 225 -25.00 -17.10 -21.05
C LEU A 225 -26.13 -16.10 -21.19
N PHE A 226 -26.01 -15.17 -22.13
CA PHE A 226 -27.03 -14.16 -22.41
C PHE A 226 -28.40 -14.80 -22.72
N PHE A 227 -28.45 -15.81 -23.57
CA PHE A 227 -29.71 -16.49 -23.91
C PHE A 227 -30.22 -17.44 -22.83
N SER A 228 -29.42 -17.75 -21.82
CA SER A 228 -29.85 -18.58 -20.68
C SER A 228 -30.40 -17.74 -19.52
N CYS A 229 -30.22 -16.42 -19.56
CA CYS A 229 -30.68 -15.51 -18.53
C CYS A 229 -32.23 -15.51 -18.42
N PRO A 230 -32.77 -15.53 -17.19
CA PRO A 230 -34.21 -15.41 -16.97
C PRO A 230 -34.72 -14.02 -17.39
N SER A 231 -35.98 -13.94 -17.82
CA SER A 231 -36.60 -12.69 -18.31
C SER A 231 -36.78 -11.59 -17.25
N THR A 232 -36.60 -11.94 -15.97
CA THR A 232 -36.63 -11.01 -14.83
C THR A 232 -35.35 -10.20 -14.63
N VAL A 233 -34.28 -10.51 -15.38
CA VAL A 233 -33.01 -9.80 -15.26
C VAL A 233 -33.18 -8.34 -15.69
N ARG A 234 -32.82 -7.44 -14.78
CA ARG A 234 -32.84 -5.98 -14.97
C ARG A 234 -31.45 -5.40 -15.21
N LYS A 235 -30.43 -6.03 -14.63
CA LYS A 235 -29.02 -5.70 -14.84
C LYS A 235 -28.25 -6.96 -15.24
N LEU A 236 -27.62 -6.93 -16.39
CA LEU A 236 -26.79 -8.00 -16.91
C LEU A 236 -25.40 -7.45 -17.26
N ALA A 237 -24.37 -7.94 -16.58
CA ALA A 237 -23.00 -7.65 -16.93
C ALA A 237 -22.23 -8.94 -17.18
N ILE A 238 -21.67 -9.08 -18.38
CA ILE A 238 -20.82 -10.22 -18.75
C ILE A 238 -19.46 -9.66 -19.14
N GLY A 239 -18.43 -9.99 -18.37
CA GLY A 239 -17.03 -9.77 -18.69
C GLY A 239 -16.37 -11.12 -18.97
N ILE A 240 -15.57 -11.19 -20.02
CA ILE A 240 -14.74 -12.37 -20.30
C ILE A 240 -13.32 -11.86 -20.52
N GLY A 241 -12.42 -12.25 -19.63
CA GLY A 241 -11.01 -11.98 -19.70
C GLY A 241 -10.25 -13.15 -20.30
N GLU A 242 -9.05 -12.86 -20.78
CA GLU A 242 -8.14 -13.90 -21.21
C GLU A 242 -7.71 -14.72 -20.01
N LYS A 243 -7.81 -16.05 -20.12
CA LYS A 243 -7.22 -16.95 -19.14
C LYS A 243 -5.72 -16.63 -19.11
N PRO A 244 -5.19 -16.08 -18.00
CA PRO A 244 -3.76 -15.94 -17.86
C PRO A 244 -3.25 -17.37 -17.82
N TYR A 245 -2.57 -17.82 -18.87
CA TYR A 245 -1.91 -19.12 -18.85
C TYR A 245 -0.92 -19.06 -17.67
N PRO A 246 -1.12 -19.81 -16.58
CA PRO A 246 0.03 -20.09 -15.73
C PRO A 246 0.98 -20.91 -16.62
N PRO A 247 2.19 -20.44 -16.93
CA PRO A 247 3.07 -21.11 -17.88
C PRO A 247 3.48 -22.55 -17.47
N ARG A 248 3.11 -23.01 -16.27
CA ARG A 248 3.64 -24.25 -15.66
C ARG A 248 2.62 -25.23 -15.08
N ALA A 249 1.31 -25.03 -15.28
CA ALA A 249 0.32 -25.94 -14.70
C ALA A 249 0.19 -27.28 -15.47
N ASP A 250 0.67 -27.37 -16.71
CA ASP A 250 0.62 -28.62 -17.46
C ASP A 250 1.70 -29.62 -16.98
N ASP A 251 2.79 -29.15 -16.37
CA ASP A 251 3.87 -30.04 -15.88
C ASP A 251 3.58 -30.59 -14.47
N ALA A 252 2.93 -29.81 -13.60
CA ALA A 252 2.55 -30.24 -12.25
C ALA A 252 1.29 -31.15 -12.19
N ILE A 253 0.52 -31.25 -13.29
CA ILE A 253 -0.68 -32.09 -13.39
C ILE A 253 -0.39 -33.41 -14.15
N THR A 254 0.89 -33.80 -14.25
CA THR A 254 1.26 -35.14 -14.72
C THR A 254 1.04 -36.24 -13.68
N ASP A 255 0.72 -35.93 -12.42
CA ASP A 255 0.30 -36.93 -11.43
C ASP A 255 -1.10 -37.46 -11.77
N THR A 256 -1.09 -38.53 -12.56
CA THR A 256 -2.15 -38.97 -13.47
C THR A 256 -3.38 -39.55 -12.75
N SER A 257 -3.45 -39.49 -11.42
CA SER A 257 -4.41 -40.27 -10.62
C SER A 257 -5.68 -39.50 -10.24
N MET A 258 -5.63 -38.20 -9.92
CA MET A 258 -6.84 -37.46 -9.50
C MET A 258 -7.64 -36.88 -10.67
N THR A 259 -6.98 -36.42 -11.72
CA THR A 259 -7.63 -35.83 -12.91
C THR A 259 -8.46 -36.88 -13.66
N TYR A 260 -8.00 -38.14 -13.69
CA TYR A 260 -8.65 -39.25 -14.39
C TYR A 260 -9.95 -39.75 -13.69
N ILE A 261 -10.05 -39.65 -12.36
CA ILE A 261 -11.22 -40.14 -11.60
C ILE A 261 -12.40 -39.16 -11.73
N LEU A 262 -12.14 -37.86 -11.85
CA LEU A 262 -13.16 -36.83 -12.01
C LEU A 262 -13.62 -36.67 -13.48
N SER A 263 -12.73 -36.92 -14.46
CA SER A 263 -13.09 -36.79 -15.88
C SER A 263 -13.90 -37.98 -16.42
N ASN A 264 -13.66 -39.21 -15.95
CA ASN A 264 -14.26 -40.41 -16.54
C ASN A 264 -15.61 -40.85 -15.92
N ASN A 265 -15.98 -40.36 -14.73
CA ASN A 265 -17.17 -40.82 -14.02
C ASN A 265 -18.43 -39.97 -14.22
N VAL A 266 -18.31 -38.77 -14.81
CA VAL A 266 -19.50 -38.04 -15.27
C VAL A 266 -19.89 -38.64 -16.61
N GLY A 267 -20.61 -39.76 -16.57
CA GLY A 267 -21.11 -40.43 -17.77
C GLY A 267 -21.74 -39.40 -18.72
N ASP A 268 -21.19 -39.35 -19.93
CA ASP A 268 -21.50 -38.42 -21.03
C ASP A 268 -23.01 -38.41 -21.38
N GLU A 269 -23.75 -39.45 -20.94
CA GLU A 269 -25.15 -39.69 -21.25
C GLU A 269 -26.14 -38.64 -20.72
N SER A 270 -25.82 -37.87 -19.67
CA SER A 270 -26.81 -36.95 -19.04
C SER A 270 -26.74 -35.48 -19.46
N TRP A 271 -25.64 -35.04 -20.09
CA TRP A 271 -25.43 -33.63 -20.50
C TRP A 271 -25.52 -33.42 -22.01
N SER A 272 -25.99 -34.44 -22.73
CA SER A 272 -26.22 -34.41 -24.19
C SER A 272 -27.28 -33.38 -24.61
N THR A 273 -28.07 -32.85 -23.68
CA THR A 273 -29.03 -31.79 -23.95
C THR A 273 -28.35 -30.43 -24.18
N THR A 274 -28.76 -29.76 -25.26
CA THR A 274 -28.42 -28.37 -25.57
C THR A 274 -28.69 -27.45 -24.38
N ALA A 275 -27.83 -26.44 -24.17
CA ALA A 275 -28.05 -25.41 -23.14
C ALA A 275 -29.46 -24.79 -23.26
N PRO A 276 -30.13 -24.46 -22.15
CA PRO A 276 -31.45 -23.86 -22.19
C PRO A 276 -31.35 -22.50 -22.88
N ARG A 277 -32.11 -22.34 -23.96
CA ARG A 277 -32.09 -21.12 -24.76
C ARG A 277 -33.45 -20.46 -24.71
N ARG A 278 -33.53 -19.32 -24.03
CA ARG A 278 -34.71 -18.46 -24.01
C ARG A 278 -34.96 -17.90 -25.42
N GLN A 279 -36.23 -17.84 -25.81
CA GLN A 279 -36.70 -17.18 -27.04
C GLN A 279 -37.31 -15.79 -26.78
N GLU A 280 -37.80 -15.54 -25.57
CA GLU A 280 -38.45 -14.28 -25.16
C GLU A 280 -37.47 -13.10 -25.12
N HIS A 281 -37.95 -11.86 -25.17
CA HIS A 281 -37.08 -10.69 -25.00
C HIS A 281 -36.79 -10.43 -23.51
N LEU A 282 -35.64 -9.82 -23.20
CA LEU A 282 -35.32 -9.33 -21.87
C LEU A 282 -35.96 -7.94 -21.67
N ALA A 283 -37.30 -7.89 -21.65
CA ALA A 283 -38.06 -6.63 -21.62
C ALA A 283 -37.87 -5.81 -20.33
N GLN A 284 -37.30 -6.40 -19.26
CA GLN A 284 -37.00 -5.71 -18.01
C GLN A 284 -35.55 -5.24 -17.91
N LEU A 285 -34.71 -5.56 -18.91
CA LEU A 285 -33.29 -5.23 -18.90
C LEU A 285 -33.09 -3.73 -19.12
N VAL A 286 -32.55 -3.08 -18.10
CA VAL A 286 -32.28 -1.62 -18.06
C VAL A 286 -30.79 -1.34 -18.23
N ASP A 287 -29.93 -2.21 -17.67
CA ASP A 287 -28.48 -2.04 -17.62
C ASP A 287 -27.80 -3.28 -18.23
N LEU A 288 -27.02 -3.06 -19.29
CA LEU A 288 -26.36 -4.09 -20.08
C LEU A 288 -24.86 -3.77 -20.26
N THR A 289 -24.00 -4.62 -19.71
CA THR A 289 -22.57 -4.66 -20.05
C THR A 289 -22.26 -5.89 -20.88
N LEU A 290 -21.76 -5.66 -22.10
CA LEU A 290 -21.35 -6.71 -23.02
C LEU A 290 -19.87 -7.07 -22.87
N TRP A 291 -19.53 -8.31 -23.21
CA TRP A 291 -18.17 -8.88 -23.16
C TRP A 291 -17.42 -8.60 -24.47
N ASP A 292 -16.10 -8.76 -24.49
CA ASP A 292 -15.32 -8.58 -25.73
C ASP A 292 -15.70 -9.61 -26.82
N MET A 293 -16.12 -9.09 -27.98
CA MET A 293 -16.65 -9.86 -29.11
C MET A 293 -15.68 -9.91 -30.31
N ASP A 294 -14.43 -9.45 -30.15
CA ASP A 294 -13.48 -9.27 -31.25
C ASP A 294 -13.07 -10.56 -31.98
N SER A 295 -13.03 -11.70 -31.29
CA SER A 295 -12.29 -12.87 -31.77
C SER A 295 -13.05 -13.84 -32.66
N ALA A 296 -14.38 -13.80 -32.71
CA ALA A 296 -15.15 -14.81 -33.46
C ALA A 296 -16.60 -14.43 -33.84
N ALA A 297 -17.19 -13.37 -33.27
CA ALA A 297 -18.58 -13.01 -33.58
C ALA A 297 -18.73 -12.59 -35.04
N SER A 298 -19.86 -12.84 -35.70
CA SER A 298 -20.26 -12.10 -36.91
C SER A 298 -21.08 -10.85 -36.55
N GLU A 299 -21.28 -9.92 -37.49
CA GLU A 299 -22.18 -8.77 -37.28
C GLU A 299 -23.60 -9.22 -36.92
N LEU A 300 -24.12 -10.22 -37.65
CA LEU A 300 -25.45 -10.78 -37.43
C LEU A 300 -25.60 -11.39 -36.04
N ASP A 301 -24.54 -12.01 -35.52
CA ASP A 301 -24.56 -12.61 -34.19
C ASP A 301 -24.69 -11.55 -33.09
N ILE A 302 -23.98 -10.42 -33.23
CA ILE A 302 -24.06 -9.29 -32.30
C ILE A 302 -25.47 -8.68 -32.35
N ILE A 303 -25.98 -8.42 -33.55
CA ILE A 303 -27.34 -7.91 -33.77
C ILE A 303 -28.38 -8.84 -33.15
N THR A 304 -28.19 -10.15 -33.27
CA THR A 304 -29.09 -11.16 -32.70
C THR A 304 -29.14 -11.06 -31.16
N VAL A 305 -28.02 -10.80 -30.49
CA VAL A 305 -28.01 -10.57 -29.03
C VAL A 305 -28.74 -9.27 -28.70
N LEU A 306 -28.41 -8.17 -29.38
CA LEU A 306 -28.98 -6.85 -29.12
C LEU A 306 -30.49 -6.78 -29.38
N TRP A 307 -31.01 -7.57 -30.33
CA TRP A 307 -32.45 -7.63 -30.66
C TRP A 307 -33.33 -8.00 -29.46
N HIS A 308 -32.80 -8.76 -28.49
CA HIS A 308 -33.53 -9.16 -27.29
C HIS A 308 -33.54 -8.08 -26.18
N CYS A 309 -32.89 -6.92 -26.38
CA CYS A 309 -32.61 -5.90 -25.36
C CYS A 309 -33.24 -4.53 -25.68
N ARG A 310 -34.56 -4.44 -25.86
CA ARG A 310 -35.20 -3.20 -26.37
C ARG A 310 -35.31 -2.05 -25.37
N ASP A 311 -35.35 -2.36 -24.08
CA ASP A 311 -35.63 -1.40 -23.01
C ASP A 311 -34.39 -0.92 -22.25
N VAL A 312 -33.20 -1.13 -22.82
CA VAL A 312 -31.92 -0.74 -22.22
C VAL A 312 -31.81 0.78 -22.13
N GLU A 313 -31.52 1.27 -20.92
CA GLU A 313 -31.25 2.68 -20.62
C GLU A 313 -29.75 2.95 -20.45
N GLU A 314 -28.99 1.94 -20.05
CA GLU A 314 -27.55 1.96 -19.81
C GLU A 314 -26.86 0.83 -20.57
N LEU A 315 -25.95 1.20 -21.47
CA LEU A 315 -25.21 0.26 -22.29
C LEU A 315 -23.70 0.48 -22.10
N GLN A 316 -23.02 -0.55 -21.63
CA GLN A 316 -21.56 -0.61 -21.63
C GLN A 316 -21.08 -1.53 -22.74
N LEU A 317 -20.32 -0.96 -23.67
CA LEU A 317 -19.82 -1.66 -24.83
C LEU A 317 -18.37 -2.10 -24.63
N PRO A 318 -18.05 -3.33 -25.05
CA PRO A 318 -16.69 -3.79 -25.17
C PRO A 318 -16.03 -3.15 -26.39
N ARG A 319 -14.77 -3.53 -26.57
CA ARG A 319 -14.06 -3.36 -27.83
C ARG A 319 -14.74 -4.14 -28.96
N MET A 320 -14.74 -3.53 -30.16
CA MET A 320 -15.13 -4.17 -31.42
C MET A 320 -14.12 -3.82 -32.52
N THR A 321 -13.88 -4.77 -33.40
CA THR A 321 -12.97 -4.68 -34.56
C THR A 321 -13.75 -4.90 -35.86
N GLY A 322 -13.24 -4.31 -36.95
CA GLY A 322 -13.90 -4.31 -38.26
C GLY A 322 -14.87 -3.14 -38.46
N ARG A 323 -14.59 -2.26 -39.43
CA ARG A 323 -15.34 -1.02 -39.63
C ARG A 323 -16.79 -1.28 -40.07
N ASP A 324 -17.01 -2.10 -41.09
CA ASP A 324 -18.36 -2.34 -41.64
C ASP A 324 -19.32 -2.89 -40.57
N ARG A 325 -18.81 -3.75 -39.69
CA ARG A 325 -19.54 -4.27 -38.53
C ARG A 325 -19.93 -3.18 -37.54
N ILE A 326 -19.00 -2.26 -37.24
CA ILE A 326 -19.23 -1.16 -36.30
C ILE A 326 -20.39 -0.28 -36.80
N ASP A 327 -20.42 0.04 -38.09
CA ASP A 327 -21.45 0.89 -38.70
C ASP A 327 -22.84 0.26 -38.59
N ALA A 328 -22.95 -1.04 -38.91
CA ALA A 328 -24.20 -1.77 -38.85
C ALA A 328 -24.71 -1.94 -37.40
N VAL A 329 -23.82 -2.31 -36.47
CA VAL A 329 -24.17 -2.44 -35.04
C VAL A 329 -24.57 -1.08 -34.46
N ALA A 330 -23.87 0.00 -34.82
CA ALA A 330 -24.21 1.34 -34.35
C ALA A 330 -25.59 1.80 -34.83
N THR A 331 -25.89 1.58 -36.12
CA THR A 331 -27.20 1.88 -36.72
C THR A 331 -28.29 1.07 -36.02
N PHE A 332 -28.05 -0.22 -35.82
CA PHE A 332 -28.99 -1.11 -35.14
C PHE A 332 -29.31 -0.62 -33.71
N ILE A 333 -28.29 -0.31 -32.90
CA ILE A 333 -28.48 0.18 -31.52
C ILE A 333 -29.31 1.48 -31.53
N ALA A 334 -28.95 2.42 -32.40
CA ALA A 334 -29.64 3.71 -32.49
C ALA A 334 -31.12 3.59 -32.86
N GLU A 335 -31.47 2.63 -33.73
CA GLU A 335 -32.86 2.39 -34.14
C GLU A 335 -33.67 1.62 -33.10
N HIS A 336 -33.05 0.65 -32.43
CA HIS A 336 -33.77 -0.29 -31.56
C HIS A 336 -33.81 0.14 -30.09
N PHE A 337 -32.81 0.87 -29.59
CA PHE A 337 -32.70 1.20 -28.17
C PHE A 337 -33.28 2.60 -27.89
N SER A 338 -34.60 2.69 -27.99
CA SER A 338 -35.32 3.97 -27.86
C SER A 338 -35.23 4.65 -26.48
N LYS A 339 -34.76 3.93 -25.45
CA LYS A 339 -34.62 4.42 -24.08
C LYS A 339 -33.16 4.64 -23.65
N LEU A 340 -32.20 4.41 -24.54
CA LEU A 340 -30.78 4.52 -24.23
C LEU A 340 -30.41 5.95 -23.83
N ARG A 341 -30.01 6.15 -22.57
CA ARG A 341 -29.61 7.44 -22.02
C ARG A 341 -28.14 7.49 -21.65
N ARG A 342 -27.53 6.34 -21.36
CA ARG A 342 -26.16 6.27 -20.82
C ARG A 342 -25.32 5.28 -21.60
N LEU A 343 -24.19 5.75 -22.12
CA LEU A 343 -23.28 4.96 -22.93
C LEU A 343 -21.89 4.95 -22.29
N TYR A 344 -21.41 3.76 -21.94
CA TYR A 344 -20.11 3.55 -21.32
C TYR A 344 -19.21 2.72 -22.24
N PHE A 345 -17.94 3.09 -22.34
CA PHE A 345 -16.96 2.42 -23.16
C PHE A 345 -15.65 2.25 -22.39
N VAL A 346 -15.14 1.02 -22.32
CA VAL A 346 -13.91 0.68 -21.59
C VAL A 346 -12.96 -0.04 -22.55
N SER A 347 -11.86 0.62 -22.92
CA SER A 347 -10.83 0.06 -23.80
C SER A 347 -9.65 -0.50 -22.98
N ALA A 348 -9.43 -1.80 -23.08
CA ALA A 348 -8.31 -2.50 -22.44
C ALA A 348 -7.04 -2.41 -23.32
N GLY A 349 -6.37 -1.24 -23.31
CA GLY A 349 -4.95 -1.08 -23.65
C GLY A 349 -4.44 -1.35 -25.08
N SER A 350 -5.27 -1.87 -26.00
CA SER A 350 -4.85 -2.24 -27.36
C SER A 350 -5.10 -1.14 -28.41
N ARG A 351 -4.56 -1.28 -29.63
CA ARG A 351 -4.46 -0.23 -30.67
C ARG A 351 -5.66 -0.12 -31.65
N SER A 352 -6.80 -0.79 -31.47
CA SER A 352 -7.85 -0.81 -32.51
C SER A 352 -8.94 0.28 -32.36
N ASN A 353 -9.77 0.37 -33.40
CA ASN A 353 -10.79 1.38 -33.69
C ASN A 353 -11.86 1.58 -32.59
N ASP A 354 -11.62 2.47 -31.64
CA ASP A 354 -12.58 2.92 -30.62
C ASP A 354 -13.66 3.90 -31.15
N VAL A 355 -14.15 3.72 -32.40
CA VAL A 355 -15.09 4.67 -33.05
C VAL A 355 -16.55 4.39 -32.68
N LEU A 356 -16.87 3.16 -32.28
CA LEU A 356 -18.24 2.69 -32.01
C LEU A 356 -19.11 3.63 -31.15
N PRO A 357 -18.67 4.14 -29.98
CA PRO A 357 -19.54 5.01 -29.17
C PRO A 357 -19.96 6.28 -29.92
N TYR A 358 -19.05 6.85 -30.74
CA TYR A 358 -19.31 8.03 -31.54
C TYR A 358 -20.28 7.72 -32.69
N MET A 359 -20.19 6.54 -33.30
CA MET A 359 -21.11 6.13 -34.37
C MET A 359 -22.53 5.90 -33.84
N ILE A 360 -22.65 5.28 -32.67
CA ILE A 360 -23.95 5.11 -32.00
C ILE A 360 -24.56 6.48 -31.72
N MET A 361 -23.80 7.38 -31.09
CA MET A 361 -24.26 8.74 -30.80
C MET A 361 -24.69 9.50 -32.06
N GLY A 362 -23.99 9.30 -33.18
CA GLY A 362 -24.31 9.91 -34.47
C GLY A 362 -25.57 9.33 -35.13
N ALA A 363 -25.87 8.05 -34.90
CA ALA A 363 -27.06 7.40 -35.44
C ALA A 363 -28.30 7.61 -34.54
N MET A 364 -28.13 7.70 -33.21
CA MET A 364 -29.21 7.85 -32.23
C MET A 364 -30.08 9.07 -32.50
N ARG A 365 -31.38 9.00 -32.20
CA ARG A 365 -32.26 10.19 -32.26
C ARG A 365 -31.66 11.33 -31.42
N GLY A 366 -31.74 12.56 -31.94
CA GLY A 366 -31.21 13.71 -31.24
C GLY A 366 -31.89 13.94 -29.90
N GLN A 367 -31.15 14.53 -28.95
CA GLN A 367 -31.65 14.86 -27.61
C GLN A 367 -32.17 13.65 -26.84
N LEU A 368 -31.42 12.53 -26.89
CA LEU A 368 -31.73 11.32 -26.13
C LEU A 368 -30.63 10.97 -25.12
N LEU A 369 -29.36 11.12 -25.53
CA LEU A 369 -28.21 10.72 -24.72
C LEU A 369 -27.99 11.72 -23.58
N GLU A 370 -27.88 11.23 -22.35
CA GLU A 370 -27.65 12.00 -21.13
C GLU A 370 -26.23 11.84 -20.60
N GLU A 371 -25.62 10.65 -20.74
CA GLU A 371 -24.26 10.38 -20.26
C GLU A 371 -23.43 9.62 -21.30
N LEU A 372 -22.18 10.05 -21.49
CA LEU A 372 -21.17 9.35 -22.26
C LEU A 372 -19.87 9.26 -21.46
N SER A 373 -19.39 8.03 -21.25
CA SER A 373 -18.09 7.77 -20.62
C SER A 373 -17.20 6.92 -21.52
N CYS A 374 -16.01 7.42 -21.82
CA CYS A 374 -14.99 6.75 -22.59
C CYS A 374 -13.72 6.61 -21.74
N HIS A 375 -13.29 5.37 -21.49
CA HIS A 375 -12.06 5.07 -20.79
C HIS A 375 -11.05 4.40 -21.73
N GLY A 376 -9.82 4.92 -21.79
CA GLY A 376 -8.71 4.31 -22.53
C GLY A 376 -8.77 4.39 -24.07
N SER A 377 -9.83 4.97 -24.64
CA SER A 377 -10.02 5.06 -26.10
C SER A 377 -8.88 5.80 -26.79
N ARG A 378 -8.20 5.17 -27.74
CA ARG A 378 -7.14 5.76 -28.56
C ARG A 378 -7.64 6.50 -29.80
N HIS A 379 -8.92 6.34 -30.16
CA HIS A 379 -9.48 7.04 -31.32
C HIS A 379 -9.47 8.57 -31.11
N ALA A 380 -9.05 9.29 -32.14
CA ALA A 380 -9.05 10.74 -32.16
C ALA A 380 -10.47 11.26 -32.38
N LEU A 381 -11.00 12.00 -31.41
CA LEU A 381 -12.24 12.72 -31.62
C LEU A 381 -11.93 13.99 -32.43
N GLU A 382 -12.15 13.92 -33.75
CA GLU A 382 -11.91 15.02 -34.68
C GLU A 382 -13.05 16.04 -34.67
N LEU A 383 -12.70 17.30 -34.87
CA LEU A 383 -13.64 18.43 -34.86
C LEU A 383 -14.95 18.24 -35.69
N PRO A 384 -14.94 17.77 -36.95
CA PRO A 384 -16.19 17.65 -37.72
C PRO A 384 -17.16 16.64 -37.09
N LEU A 385 -16.60 15.54 -36.55
CA LEU A 385 -17.36 14.52 -35.85
C LEU A 385 -17.90 15.08 -34.52
N ALA A 386 -17.04 15.69 -33.70
CA ALA A 386 -17.45 16.30 -32.43
C ALA A 386 -18.58 17.31 -32.60
N THR A 387 -18.48 18.21 -33.58
CA THR A 387 -19.51 19.23 -33.86
C THR A 387 -20.86 18.58 -34.12
N THR A 388 -20.89 17.59 -35.02
CA THR A 388 -22.13 16.90 -35.40
C THR A 388 -22.74 16.14 -34.22
N LEU A 389 -21.91 15.44 -33.43
CA LEU A 389 -22.37 14.61 -32.32
C LEU A 389 -22.94 15.46 -31.17
N PHE A 390 -22.17 16.45 -30.71
CA PHE A 390 -22.55 17.20 -29.52
C PHE A 390 -23.67 18.21 -29.79
N GLN A 391 -23.76 18.79 -30.98
CA GLN A 391 -24.92 19.60 -31.35
C GLN A 391 -26.22 18.78 -31.33
N ARG A 392 -26.16 17.52 -31.76
CA ARG A 392 -27.31 16.60 -31.81
C ARG A 392 -27.88 16.24 -30.43
N HIS A 393 -27.06 16.24 -29.38
CA HIS A 393 -27.45 15.89 -28.00
C HIS A 393 -27.22 17.03 -27.00
N SER A 394 -27.11 18.26 -27.51
CA SER A 394 -26.73 19.47 -26.75
C SER A 394 -27.63 19.79 -25.54
N ASP A 395 -28.92 19.48 -25.61
CA ASP A 395 -29.92 19.81 -24.61
C ASP A 395 -30.16 18.67 -23.60
N THR A 396 -29.67 17.44 -23.87
CA THR A 396 -29.81 16.30 -22.96
C THR A 396 -28.53 15.83 -22.32
N LEU A 397 -27.38 16.05 -22.95
CA LEU A 397 -26.10 15.54 -22.49
C LEU A 397 -25.66 16.26 -21.21
N ARG A 398 -25.69 15.55 -20.08
CA ARG A 398 -25.36 16.04 -18.74
C ARG A 398 -23.98 15.63 -18.28
N GLN A 399 -23.51 14.45 -18.67
CA GLN A 399 -22.22 13.94 -18.21
C GLN A 399 -21.34 13.48 -19.37
N LEU A 400 -20.10 13.94 -19.35
CA LEU A 400 -19.07 13.56 -20.30
C LEU A 400 -17.77 13.22 -19.57
N MET A 401 -17.29 11.99 -19.77
CA MET A 401 -16.04 11.52 -19.18
C MET A 401 -15.13 10.93 -20.25
N PHE A 402 -13.90 11.44 -20.33
CA PHE A 402 -12.84 11.00 -21.24
C PHE A 402 -11.57 10.78 -20.42
N GLU A 403 -11.40 9.58 -19.88
CA GLU A 403 -10.29 9.24 -19.01
C GLU A 403 -9.32 8.27 -19.69
N GLY A 404 -8.03 8.61 -19.72
CA GLY A 404 -7.03 7.82 -20.44
C GLY A 404 -7.21 7.81 -21.96
N CYS A 405 -8.08 8.67 -22.52
CA CYS A 405 -8.28 8.72 -23.97
C CYS A 405 -7.05 9.29 -24.70
N GLY A 406 -6.66 8.63 -25.78
CA GLY A 406 -5.44 8.82 -26.56
C GLY A 406 -5.40 10.09 -27.41
N SER A 407 -6.53 10.75 -27.67
CA SER A 407 -6.58 12.07 -28.33
C SER A 407 -8.01 12.60 -28.38
N VAL A 408 -8.42 13.39 -27.38
CA VAL A 408 -9.55 14.31 -27.57
C VAL A 408 -8.95 15.63 -28.03
N ASP A 409 -9.22 16.05 -29.27
CA ASP A 409 -8.62 17.27 -29.79
C ASP A 409 -9.15 18.51 -29.02
N SER A 410 -8.31 19.54 -28.95
CA SER A 410 -8.62 20.76 -28.19
C SER A 410 -9.91 21.44 -28.66
N LYS A 411 -10.16 21.44 -29.98
CA LYS A 411 -11.34 22.07 -30.58
C LYS A 411 -12.62 21.30 -30.28
N SER A 412 -12.56 19.98 -30.10
CA SER A 412 -13.68 19.12 -29.72
C SER A 412 -14.08 19.38 -28.27
N ILE A 413 -13.11 19.56 -27.36
CA ILE A 413 -13.39 19.98 -25.98
C ILE A 413 -14.06 21.36 -25.96
N MET A 414 -13.58 22.29 -26.77
CA MET A 414 -14.21 23.60 -26.94
C MET A 414 -15.65 23.49 -27.45
N ILE A 415 -15.92 22.67 -28.47
CA ILE A 415 -17.28 22.40 -28.97
C ILE A 415 -18.18 21.83 -27.87
N ILE A 416 -17.69 20.89 -27.05
CA ILE A 416 -18.45 20.35 -25.91
C ILE A 416 -18.89 21.48 -24.97
N LEU A 417 -17.96 22.35 -24.57
CA LEU A 417 -18.25 23.45 -23.64
C LEU A 417 -19.22 24.49 -24.23
N ASN A 418 -19.11 24.73 -25.54
CA ASN A 418 -19.92 25.72 -26.27
C ASN A 418 -21.30 25.21 -26.68
N GLU A 419 -21.48 23.92 -27.00
CA GLU A 419 -22.74 23.41 -27.55
C GLU A 419 -23.61 22.70 -26.49
N CYS A 420 -23.02 22.03 -25.49
CA CYS A 420 -23.76 21.18 -24.55
C CYS A 420 -24.40 21.95 -23.38
N LYS A 421 -25.49 22.68 -23.62
CA LYS A 421 -26.19 23.52 -22.63
C LYS A 421 -26.61 22.79 -21.34
N ALA A 422 -26.87 21.49 -21.42
CA ALA A 422 -27.31 20.68 -20.28
C ALA A 422 -26.16 20.09 -19.45
N LEU A 423 -24.90 20.35 -19.81
CA LEU A 423 -23.74 19.73 -19.18
C LEU A 423 -23.63 20.10 -17.69
N GLU A 424 -23.58 19.06 -16.85
CA GLU A 424 -23.45 19.11 -15.40
C GLU A 424 -22.09 18.56 -14.93
N ASP A 425 -21.53 17.57 -15.61
CA ASP A 425 -20.23 16.96 -15.27
C ASP A 425 -19.38 16.76 -16.53
N LEU A 426 -18.20 17.37 -16.56
CA LEU A 426 -17.22 17.20 -17.61
C LEU A 426 -15.87 16.78 -17.02
N SER A 427 -15.37 15.62 -17.43
CA SER A 427 -14.04 15.13 -17.10
C SER A 427 -13.25 14.78 -18.36
N VAL A 428 -12.15 15.50 -18.60
CA VAL A 428 -11.21 15.22 -19.69
C VAL A 428 -9.80 15.11 -19.13
N HIS A 429 -9.37 13.86 -18.97
CA HIS A 429 -8.06 13.47 -18.47
C HIS A 429 -7.46 12.43 -19.40
N GLY A 430 -6.82 12.85 -20.48
CA GLY A 430 -6.26 11.87 -21.41
C GLY A 430 -4.75 11.73 -21.35
N SER A 431 -4.26 11.04 -22.37
CA SER A 431 -2.86 10.76 -22.64
C SER A 431 -2.03 12.03 -22.85
N ASN A 432 -0.82 11.89 -23.41
CA ASN A 432 0.03 13.03 -23.66
C ASN A 432 -0.53 14.10 -24.62
N THR A 433 -1.64 13.85 -25.29
CA THR A 433 -2.19 14.70 -26.37
C THR A 433 -3.57 15.29 -26.05
N SER A 434 -4.31 14.73 -25.10
CA SER A 434 -5.69 15.16 -24.79
C SER A 434 -5.70 16.33 -23.79
N CYS A 435 -5.58 17.54 -24.30
CA CYS A 435 -5.72 18.77 -23.52
C CYS A 435 -6.43 19.87 -24.30
N LEU A 436 -7.19 20.71 -23.59
CA LEU A 436 -7.79 21.93 -24.12
C LEU A 436 -6.73 23.02 -24.18
N ARG A 437 -6.33 23.45 -25.37
CA ARG A 437 -5.42 24.59 -25.54
C ARG A 437 -6.12 25.86 -25.07
N LEU A 438 -5.35 26.71 -24.39
CA LEU A 438 -5.88 27.96 -23.83
C LEU A 438 -6.53 28.87 -24.89
N THR A 439 -5.98 28.92 -26.11
CA THR A 439 -6.54 29.70 -27.22
C THR A 439 -7.93 29.22 -27.62
N ASP A 440 -8.16 27.90 -27.62
CA ASP A 440 -9.45 27.33 -28.00
C ASP A 440 -10.45 27.48 -26.86
N ALA A 441 -9.99 27.34 -25.61
CA ALA A 441 -10.83 27.47 -24.40
C ALA A 441 -11.61 28.78 -24.33
N VAL A 442 -11.05 29.87 -24.88
CA VAL A 442 -11.60 31.24 -24.81
C VAL A 442 -12.07 31.79 -26.15
N SER A 443 -12.04 30.96 -27.18
CA SER A 443 -12.45 31.38 -28.52
C SER A 443 -13.97 31.59 -28.63
N MET A 444 -14.75 30.96 -27.75
CA MET A 444 -16.21 31.06 -27.66
C MET A 444 -16.66 31.03 -26.19
N ASP A 445 -17.81 31.61 -25.90
CA ASP A 445 -18.42 31.56 -24.56
C ASP A 445 -19.01 30.18 -24.27
N TRP A 446 -18.86 29.70 -23.04
CA TRP A 446 -19.38 28.39 -22.66
C TRP A 446 -20.91 28.46 -22.49
N ALA A 447 -21.65 27.67 -23.25
CA ALA A 447 -23.11 27.60 -23.10
C ALA A 447 -23.55 26.85 -21.83
N SER A 448 -22.64 26.04 -21.27
CA SER A 448 -22.88 25.14 -20.15
C SER A 448 -22.91 25.88 -18.79
N ALA A 449 -23.98 26.61 -18.48
CA ALA A 449 -24.08 27.35 -17.21
C ALA A 449 -24.37 26.45 -15.97
N LYS A 450 -24.71 25.17 -16.19
CA LYS A 450 -25.14 24.22 -15.15
C LYS A 450 -24.03 23.31 -14.63
N VAL A 451 -22.78 23.49 -15.08
CA VAL A 451 -21.67 22.62 -14.70
C VAL A 451 -21.48 22.60 -13.17
N ILE A 452 -21.63 21.41 -12.60
CA ILE A 452 -21.42 21.07 -11.18
C ILE A 452 -19.99 20.56 -10.98
N ARG A 453 -19.46 19.78 -11.92
CA ARG A 453 -18.08 19.26 -11.88
C ARG A 453 -17.37 19.55 -13.19
N LEU A 454 -16.21 20.21 -13.08
CA LEU A 454 -15.35 20.50 -14.21
C LEU A 454 -13.95 19.98 -13.92
N SER A 455 -13.52 19.03 -14.74
CA SER A 455 -12.22 18.39 -14.64
C SER A 455 -11.51 18.42 -15.98
N LEU A 456 -10.50 19.27 -16.15
CA LEU A 456 -9.86 19.53 -17.44
C LEU A 456 -8.34 19.57 -17.36
N THR A 457 -7.69 19.11 -18.43
CA THR A 457 -6.27 19.39 -18.67
C THR A 457 -6.14 20.54 -19.66
N ILE A 458 -5.51 21.64 -19.24
CA ILE A 458 -5.33 22.85 -20.05
C ILE A 458 -3.90 22.91 -20.56
N GLY A 459 -3.75 23.07 -21.87
CA GLY A 459 -2.47 23.21 -22.56
C GLY A 459 -2.12 24.66 -22.86
N PHE A 460 -0.91 25.11 -22.49
CA PHE A 460 -0.36 26.38 -22.97
C PHE A 460 1.17 26.37 -22.97
N THR A 461 1.75 27.34 -23.69
CA THR A 461 3.21 27.50 -23.83
C THR A 461 3.84 27.94 -22.50
N ASP A 462 4.91 27.27 -22.08
CA ASP A 462 5.67 27.72 -20.92
C ASP A 462 6.52 28.94 -21.29
N LEU A 463 6.11 30.12 -20.80
CA LEU A 463 6.77 31.40 -21.05
C LEU A 463 8.24 31.39 -20.61
N GLN A 464 8.61 30.58 -19.61
CA GLN A 464 10.01 30.46 -19.19
C GLN A 464 10.90 29.82 -20.26
N THR A 465 10.31 29.03 -21.16
CA THR A 465 11.06 28.44 -22.28
C THR A 465 11.35 29.43 -23.41
N LEU A 466 10.56 30.50 -23.52
CA LEU A 466 10.76 31.57 -24.50
C LEU A 466 11.84 32.56 -24.05
N TYR A 467 11.92 32.84 -22.74
CA TYR A 467 12.83 33.84 -22.18
C TYR A 467 13.68 33.27 -21.03
N GLN A 468 14.60 32.36 -21.35
CA GLN A 468 15.43 31.67 -20.34
C GLN A 468 16.28 32.64 -19.49
N GLU A 469 16.65 33.80 -20.04
CA GLU A 469 17.50 34.79 -19.38
C GLU A 469 16.72 35.80 -18.53
N GLN A 470 15.39 35.85 -18.65
CA GLN A 470 14.59 36.87 -17.98
C GLN A 470 13.95 36.35 -16.70
N GLU A 471 13.89 37.21 -15.70
CA GLU A 471 13.16 36.88 -14.49
C GLU A 471 11.67 36.68 -14.80
N PRO A 472 11.03 35.65 -14.22
CA PRO A 472 9.60 35.42 -14.41
C PRO A 472 8.81 36.59 -13.84
N TYR A 473 7.64 36.88 -14.43
CA TYR A 473 6.83 38.08 -14.13
C TYR A 473 6.58 38.31 -12.62
N TYR A 474 6.43 37.24 -11.83
CA TYR A 474 6.18 37.31 -10.39
C TYR A 474 7.42 37.67 -9.54
N ARG A 475 8.64 37.72 -10.11
CA ARG A 475 9.87 38.14 -9.42
C ARG A 475 10.30 39.57 -9.75
N ARG A 476 9.82 40.15 -10.84
CA ARG A 476 10.18 41.52 -11.25
C ARG A 476 9.71 42.53 -10.18
N ARG A 477 10.64 43.38 -9.72
CA ARG A 477 10.45 44.31 -8.58
C ARG A 477 9.85 45.68 -8.94
N GLN A 478 9.99 46.11 -10.20
CA GLN A 478 9.47 47.39 -10.69
C GLN A 478 8.01 47.23 -11.15
N THR A 479 7.34 48.33 -11.49
CA THR A 479 6.05 48.29 -12.22
C THR A 479 6.17 47.29 -13.35
N LEU A 480 5.33 46.26 -13.32
CA LEU A 480 5.50 45.09 -14.16
C LEU A 480 5.15 45.43 -15.61
N THR A 481 6.18 45.60 -16.44
CA THR A 481 5.98 45.58 -17.89
C THR A 481 6.05 44.13 -18.37
N LEU A 482 4.91 43.60 -18.82
CA LEU A 482 4.82 42.29 -19.46
C LEU A 482 5.37 42.38 -20.90
N PHE A 483 6.00 41.31 -21.37
CA PHE A 483 6.33 41.19 -22.80
C PHE A 483 5.06 41.03 -23.64
N ALA A 484 5.15 41.23 -24.95
CA ALA A 484 3.96 41.15 -25.82
C ALA A 484 3.30 39.75 -25.75
N GLU A 485 4.12 38.71 -25.73
CA GLU A 485 3.72 37.30 -25.64
C GLU A 485 3.14 36.97 -24.25
N GLU A 486 3.74 37.52 -23.18
CA GLU A 486 3.18 37.39 -21.83
C GLU A 486 1.82 38.09 -21.74
N THR A 487 1.72 39.31 -22.26
CA THR A 487 0.48 40.11 -22.28
C THR A 487 -0.63 39.34 -22.99
N GLN A 488 -0.35 38.82 -24.19
CA GLN A 488 -1.30 38.00 -24.94
C GLN A 488 -1.74 36.76 -24.15
N GLN A 489 -0.80 36.04 -23.53
CA GLN A 489 -1.15 34.86 -22.73
C GLN A 489 -1.99 35.21 -21.51
N PHE A 490 -1.70 36.31 -20.82
CA PHE A 490 -2.47 36.80 -19.67
C PHE A 490 -3.87 37.26 -20.06
N GLU A 491 -4.04 37.89 -21.22
CA GLU A 491 -5.37 38.21 -21.76
C GLU A 491 -6.21 36.94 -22.01
N LEU A 492 -5.60 35.88 -22.55
CA LEU A 492 -6.27 34.60 -22.75
C LEU A 492 -6.61 33.94 -21.40
N LEU A 493 -5.69 33.96 -20.43
CA LEU A 493 -5.94 33.44 -19.09
C LEU A 493 -7.08 34.19 -18.38
N GLU A 494 -7.11 35.53 -18.49
CA GLU A 494 -8.17 36.33 -17.91
C GLU A 494 -9.55 35.93 -18.46
N ARG A 495 -9.66 35.80 -19.79
CA ARG A 495 -10.91 35.36 -20.44
C ARG A 495 -11.31 33.96 -19.97
N PHE A 496 -10.36 33.04 -19.88
CA PHE A 496 -10.61 31.67 -19.42
C PHE A 496 -11.12 31.64 -17.98
N TYR A 497 -10.47 32.37 -17.07
CA TYR A 497 -10.89 32.45 -15.68
C TYR A 497 -12.23 33.15 -15.50
N ARG A 498 -12.55 34.14 -16.34
CA ARG A 498 -13.87 34.78 -16.36
C ARG A 498 -14.96 33.79 -16.74
N GLN A 499 -14.73 32.95 -17.76
CA GLN A 499 -15.68 31.90 -18.15
C GLN A 499 -15.90 30.88 -17.03
N ILE A 500 -14.84 30.44 -16.34
CA ILE A 500 -14.97 29.59 -15.15
C ILE A 500 -15.78 30.30 -14.06
N GLY A 501 -15.48 31.57 -13.79
CA GLY A 501 -16.16 32.38 -12.78
C GLY A 501 -17.66 32.54 -12.98
N MET A 502 -18.15 32.38 -14.23
CA MET A 502 -19.57 32.39 -14.57
C MET A 502 -20.30 31.09 -14.21
N LEU A 503 -19.59 30.00 -13.89
CA LEU A 503 -20.15 28.70 -13.51
C LEU A 503 -20.62 28.68 -12.04
N VAL A 504 -21.65 29.46 -11.71
CA VAL A 504 -22.16 29.63 -10.33
C VAL A 504 -22.67 28.35 -9.65
N GLN A 505 -22.92 27.28 -10.42
CA GLN A 505 -23.32 25.97 -9.89
C GLN A 505 -22.15 25.04 -9.54
N LEU A 506 -20.92 25.42 -9.89
CA LEU A 506 -19.74 24.58 -9.80
C LEU A 506 -19.42 24.22 -8.34
N GLN A 507 -19.30 22.92 -8.09
CA GLN A 507 -18.95 22.33 -6.79
C GLN A 507 -17.57 21.70 -6.80
N VAL A 508 -17.11 21.18 -7.94
CA VAL A 508 -15.80 20.53 -8.06
C VAL A 508 -15.07 21.12 -9.27
N LEU A 509 -13.89 21.68 -9.03
CA LEU A 509 -13.00 22.20 -10.05
C LEU A 509 -11.64 21.49 -9.95
N ASP A 510 -11.31 20.64 -10.92
CA ASP A 510 -9.99 19.99 -11.07
C ASP A 510 -9.36 20.45 -12.38
N LEU A 511 -8.47 21.43 -12.31
CA LEU A 511 -7.76 21.92 -13.49
C LEU A 511 -6.31 21.47 -13.42
N ARG A 512 -5.83 20.81 -14.46
CA ARG A 512 -4.43 20.36 -14.59
C ARG A 512 -3.74 21.13 -15.69
N VAL A 513 -2.52 21.60 -15.44
CA VAL A 513 -1.70 22.27 -16.45
C VAL A 513 -0.89 21.23 -17.21
N LYS A 514 -0.86 21.39 -18.53
CA LYS A 514 0.13 20.76 -19.40
C LYS A 514 0.94 21.83 -20.11
N HIS A 515 2.23 21.85 -19.82
CA HIS A 515 3.15 22.80 -20.45
C HIS A 515 3.60 22.28 -21.80
N PHE A 516 3.73 23.20 -22.75
CA PHE A 516 4.35 22.96 -24.04
C PHE A 516 5.57 23.86 -24.21
N HIS A 517 6.61 23.33 -24.84
CA HIS A 517 7.68 24.16 -25.41
C HIS A 517 7.10 25.09 -26.47
N ALA A 518 7.82 26.17 -26.79
CA ALA A 518 7.49 27.06 -27.90
C ALA A 518 7.28 26.31 -29.24
N HIS A 519 7.97 25.19 -29.44
CA HIS A 519 7.83 24.31 -30.61
C HIS A 519 6.65 23.33 -30.56
N GLY A 520 5.82 23.38 -29.51
CA GLY A 520 4.62 22.55 -29.38
C GLY A 520 4.83 21.15 -28.80
N HIS A 521 6.06 20.81 -28.36
CA HIS A 521 6.32 19.55 -27.67
C HIS A 521 5.89 19.61 -26.19
N PRO A 522 5.21 18.60 -25.65
CA PRO A 522 4.79 18.59 -24.25
C PRO A 522 5.99 18.47 -23.30
N ILE A 523 5.97 19.21 -22.20
CA ILE A 523 6.95 19.13 -21.13
C ILE A 523 6.43 18.14 -20.08
N ASN A 524 7.21 17.11 -19.75
CA ASN A 524 6.83 16.11 -18.75
C ASN A 524 7.02 16.64 -17.32
N LYS A 525 6.18 17.61 -16.92
CA LYS A 525 6.14 18.15 -15.56
C LYS A 525 4.89 17.59 -14.86
N PRO A 526 5.02 16.98 -13.66
CA PRO A 526 3.84 16.49 -12.95
C PRO A 526 2.94 17.68 -12.58
N TYR A 527 1.62 17.52 -12.76
CA TYR A 527 0.65 18.60 -12.55
C TYR A 527 0.68 19.16 -11.11
N SER A 528 1.06 18.32 -10.13
CA SER A 528 1.20 18.69 -8.71
C SER A 528 2.36 19.65 -8.45
N ALA A 529 3.31 19.78 -9.38
CA ALA A 529 4.43 20.71 -9.32
C ALA A 529 4.20 21.97 -10.19
N ALA A 530 3.00 22.14 -10.75
CA ALA A 530 2.62 23.28 -11.57
C ALA A 530 1.49 24.09 -10.92
N SER A 531 1.42 25.38 -11.25
CA SER A 531 0.32 26.28 -10.92
C SER A 531 -0.18 26.95 -12.19
N PHE A 532 -1.48 27.22 -12.24
CA PHE A 532 -2.05 28.11 -13.25
C PHE A 532 -1.60 29.56 -13.00
N PRO A 533 -1.06 30.26 -14.03
CA PRO A 533 -0.52 31.58 -13.81
C PRO A 533 -1.58 32.57 -13.31
N ALA A 534 -1.25 33.29 -12.24
CA ALA A 534 -2.05 34.30 -11.56
C ALA A 534 -3.46 33.88 -11.09
N LEU A 535 -3.84 32.59 -11.23
CA LEU A 535 -5.17 32.07 -10.86
C LEU A 535 -5.48 32.30 -9.38
N LEU A 536 -4.50 32.02 -8.52
CA LEU A 536 -4.67 32.09 -7.07
C LEU A 536 -4.24 33.45 -6.48
N SER A 537 -3.97 34.46 -7.32
CA SER A 537 -3.55 35.82 -6.92
C SER A 537 -4.74 36.79 -7.00
N VAL A 538 -4.88 37.71 -6.04
CA VAL A 538 -5.86 38.83 -6.13
C VAL A 538 -5.34 39.96 -7.04
N GLY A 539 -4.04 39.96 -7.35
CA GLY A 539 -3.37 40.99 -8.15
C GLY A 539 -3.00 42.21 -7.33
N ASP A 540 -2.19 43.09 -7.93
CA ASP A 540 -1.81 44.35 -7.30
C ASP A 540 -1.81 45.49 -8.31
N ILE A 541 -2.82 46.35 -8.19
CA ILE A 541 -3.04 47.52 -9.04
C ILE A 541 -1.86 48.49 -8.97
N ARG A 542 -1.13 48.55 -7.85
CA ARG A 542 0.00 49.48 -7.70
C ARG A 542 1.24 49.06 -8.50
N THR A 543 1.44 47.75 -8.63
CA THR A 543 2.60 47.17 -9.33
C THR A 543 2.24 46.65 -10.72
N ASP A 544 0.99 46.84 -11.14
CA ASP A 544 0.40 46.28 -12.37
C ASP A 544 0.56 44.76 -12.48
N ARG A 545 0.55 44.07 -11.34
CA ARG A 545 0.74 42.62 -11.28
C ARG A 545 -0.59 41.91 -11.49
N PRO A 546 -0.69 40.96 -12.45
CA PRO A 546 -1.94 40.27 -12.73
C PRO A 546 -2.36 39.37 -11.56
N GLY A 547 -3.68 39.24 -11.40
CA GLY A 547 -4.30 38.33 -10.45
C GLY A 547 -5.79 38.18 -10.72
N TYR A 548 -6.23 36.93 -10.78
CA TYR A 548 -7.56 36.59 -11.30
C TYR A 548 -8.44 35.84 -10.30
N LEU A 549 -7.99 35.70 -9.05
CA LEU A 549 -8.77 35.03 -8.02
C LEU A 549 -10.16 35.68 -7.83
N ARG A 550 -10.24 37.01 -8.02
CA ARG A 550 -11.50 37.77 -7.97
C ARG A 550 -12.51 37.37 -9.05
N LEU A 551 -12.04 36.91 -10.21
CA LEU A 551 -12.92 36.45 -11.28
C LEU A 551 -13.69 35.19 -10.86
N LEU A 552 -13.17 34.44 -9.89
CA LEU A 552 -13.81 33.24 -9.35
C LEU A 552 -14.79 33.52 -8.19
N ALA A 553 -15.02 34.78 -7.80
CA ALA A 553 -15.89 35.14 -6.67
C ALA A 553 -17.32 34.56 -6.77
N GLY A 554 -17.81 34.31 -7.98
CA GLY A 554 -19.13 33.72 -8.24
C GLY A 554 -19.27 32.25 -7.82
N LEU A 555 -18.17 31.54 -7.59
CA LEU A 555 -18.12 30.10 -7.27
C LEU A 555 -18.49 29.78 -5.81
N THR A 556 -19.55 30.37 -5.29
CA THR A 556 -19.98 30.25 -3.89
C THR A 556 -20.34 28.83 -3.46
N LYS A 557 -20.62 27.93 -4.42
CA LYS A 557 -20.93 26.50 -4.18
C LYS A 557 -19.71 25.58 -4.24
N LEU A 558 -18.52 26.11 -4.50
CA LEU A 558 -17.30 25.32 -4.67
C LEU A 558 -16.98 24.55 -3.38
N LYS A 559 -16.88 23.23 -3.50
CA LYS A 559 -16.55 22.28 -2.42
C LYS A 559 -15.15 21.70 -2.60
N GLU A 560 -14.69 21.51 -3.83
CA GLU A 560 -13.38 20.92 -4.12
C GLU A 560 -12.62 21.72 -5.19
N LEU A 561 -11.36 22.03 -4.91
CA LEU A 561 -10.43 22.72 -5.82
C LEU A 561 -9.13 21.90 -5.95
N ARG A 562 -8.99 21.16 -7.05
CA ARG A 562 -7.93 20.16 -7.29
C ARG A 562 -7.08 20.48 -8.51
N GLY A 563 -6.01 19.69 -8.70
CA GLY A 563 -5.13 19.78 -9.85
C GLY A 563 -3.93 20.71 -9.64
N SER A 564 -3.60 21.52 -10.64
CA SER A 564 -2.47 22.46 -10.66
C SER A 564 -2.78 23.76 -9.92
N VAL A 565 -3.16 23.62 -8.65
CA VAL A 565 -3.46 24.70 -7.70
C VAL A 565 -2.46 24.73 -6.54
N SER A 566 -1.27 24.18 -6.74
CA SER A 566 -0.24 24.11 -5.70
C SER A 566 0.14 25.50 -5.20
N ALA A 567 0.04 25.72 -3.88
CA ALA A 567 0.44 26.95 -3.19
C ALA A 567 1.95 26.97 -2.86
N ASN A 568 2.71 26.01 -3.39
CA ASN A 568 4.14 25.83 -3.15
C ASN A 568 5.00 26.08 -4.40
N THR A 569 4.40 26.45 -5.52
CA THR A 569 5.15 26.88 -6.70
C THR A 569 5.86 28.20 -6.43
N ASP A 570 6.93 28.49 -7.16
CA ASP A 570 7.68 29.74 -7.00
C ASP A 570 6.81 30.99 -7.20
N GLU A 571 5.88 30.89 -8.15
CA GLU A 571 4.86 31.90 -8.40
C GLU A 571 3.94 32.10 -7.20
N THR A 572 3.25 31.05 -6.76
CA THR A 572 2.24 31.15 -5.69
C THR A 572 2.87 31.47 -4.32
N LYS A 573 4.16 31.17 -4.14
CA LYS A 573 4.93 31.67 -2.99
C LYS A 573 5.11 33.19 -3.04
N ALA A 574 5.33 33.76 -4.22
CA ALA A 574 5.53 35.19 -4.42
C ALA A 574 4.22 35.98 -4.46
N THR A 575 3.12 35.36 -4.91
CA THR A 575 1.85 36.06 -5.16
C THR A 575 0.78 35.80 -4.10
N MET A 576 0.72 34.61 -3.48
CA MET A 576 -0.30 34.33 -2.48
C MET A 576 0.14 34.72 -1.08
N GLY A 577 -0.68 35.53 -0.40
CA GLY A 577 -0.55 35.91 0.99
C GLY A 577 -1.90 35.96 1.71
N TRP A 578 -2.02 36.89 2.66
CA TRP A 578 -3.22 37.08 3.46
C TRP A 578 -4.43 37.52 2.63
N LYS A 579 -4.22 38.37 1.62
CA LYS A 579 -5.31 38.91 0.79
C LYS A 579 -6.07 37.80 0.07
N GLU A 580 -5.33 36.86 -0.52
CA GLU A 580 -5.88 35.71 -1.26
C GLU A 580 -6.65 34.78 -0.33
N VAL A 581 -6.09 34.52 0.84
CA VAL A 581 -6.70 33.58 1.78
C VAL A 581 -7.94 34.15 2.46
N VAL A 582 -7.94 35.43 2.84
CA VAL A 582 -9.12 36.13 3.35
C VAL A 582 -10.23 36.13 2.29
N PHE A 583 -9.87 36.38 1.03
CA PHE A 583 -10.80 36.27 -0.08
C PHE A 583 -11.39 34.86 -0.19
N MET A 584 -10.58 33.80 -0.10
CA MET A 584 -11.08 32.42 -0.15
C MET A 584 -12.00 32.09 1.04
N ASP A 585 -11.72 32.63 2.22
CA ASP A 585 -12.61 32.43 3.37
C ASP A 585 -14.00 33.02 3.11
N GLU A 586 -14.02 34.26 2.64
CA GLU A 586 -15.22 35.04 2.34
C GLU A 586 -16.06 34.44 1.20
N PHE A 587 -15.44 34.15 0.06
CA PHE A 587 -16.16 33.76 -1.15
C PHE A 587 -16.28 32.24 -1.34
N PHE A 588 -15.37 31.43 -0.78
CA PHE A 588 -15.39 29.96 -0.88
C PHE A 588 -15.76 29.28 0.45
N SER A 589 -16.82 29.78 1.09
CA SER A 589 -17.34 29.29 2.38
C SER A 589 -17.63 27.79 2.43
N ASN A 590 -17.97 27.20 1.28
CA ASN A 590 -18.30 25.78 1.13
C ASN A 590 -17.10 24.86 0.83
N LEU A 591 -15.89 25.41 0.66
CA LEU A 591 -14.70 24.67 0.26
C LEU A 591 -14.28 23.67 1.35
N ARG A 592 -14.11 22.40 0.96
CA ARG A 592 -13.77 21.26 1.85
C ARG A 592 -12.49 20.56 1.45
N VAL A 593 -12.16 20.51 0.17
CA VAL A 593 -10.95 19.83 -0.32
C VAL A 593 -10.19 20.76 -1.25
N THR A 594 -8.90 20.91 -0.98
CA THR A 594 -7.96 21.52 -1.92
C THR A 594 -6.68 20.70 -2.04
N GLU A 595 -5.97 20.88 -3.15
CA GLU A 595 -4.65 20.30 -3.42
C GLU A 595 -3.55 21.37 -3.38
N PHE A 596 -3.68 22.34 -2.48
CA PHE A 596 -2.69 23.42 -2.31
C PHE A 596 -1.31 22.90 -1.87
N PHE A 597 -1.26 21.80 -1.13
CA PHE A 597 -0.03 21.26 -0.58
C PHE A 597 0.07 19.75 -0.84
N SER A 598 1.25 19.29 -1.27
CA SER A 598 1.54 17.86 -1.30
C SER A 598 1.44 17.27 0.12
N GLU A 599 1.22 15.95 0.22
CA GLU A 599 1.11 15.29 1.51
C GLU A 599 2.33 15.61 2.38
N GLY A 600 2.06 16.33 3.46
CA GLY A 600 3.09 16.75 4.37
C GLY A 600 3.85 18.04 4.02
N ALA A 601 3.52 18.88 3.03
CA ALA A 601 4.27 20.13 2.79
C ALA A 601 3.82 21.29 3.72
N PRO A 602 4.73 22.13 4.28
CA PRO A 602 4.43 23.15 5.31
C PRO A 602 3.29 24.08 4.91
N LEU A 603 2.28 24.21 5.79
CA LEU A 603 1.24 25.21 5.63
C LEU A 603 1.83 26.58 5.96
N ARG A 604 1.71 27.54 5.05
CA ARG A 604 2.09 28.94 5.32
C ARG A 604 1.06 29.58 6.28
N PRO A 605 1.43 30.58 7.09
CA PRO A 605 0.55 31.17 8.10
C PRO A 605 -0.84 31.58 7.60
N PRO A 606 -1.01 32.17 6.39
CA PRO A 606 -2.33 32.45 5.85
C PRO A 606 -3.21 31.20 5.73
N PHE A 607 -2.69 30.09 5.18
CA PHE A 607 -3.47 28.86 5.00
C PHE A 607 -3.73 28.12 6.31
N GLN A 608 -2.85 28.26 7.30
CA GLN A 608 -3.13 27.76 8.64
C GLN A 608 -4.34 28.50 9.23
N TRP A 609 -4.37 29.83 9.11
CA TRP A 609 -5.52 30.64 9.52
C TRP A 609 -6.81 30.22 8.80
N LEU A 610 -6.77 29.98 7.48
CA LEU A 610 -7.94 29.51 6.72
C LEU A 610 -8.49 28.18 7.27
N GLN A 611 -7.60 27.25 7.58
CA GLN A 611 -7.98 25.96 8.16
C GLN A 611 -8.55 26.10 9.57
N GLU A 612 -8.08 27.08 10.35
CA GLU A 612 -8.57 27.39 11.68
C GLU A 612 -9.95 28.05 11.64
N GLN A 613 -10.19 29.03 10.76
CA GLN A 613 -11.50 29.70 10.60
C GLN A 613 -12.63 28.72 10.26
N ARG A 614 -12.32 27.67 9.48
CA ARG A 614 -13.31 26.64 9.11
C ARG A 614 -13.73 25.74 10.27
N ARG A 615 -13.12 25.81 11.45
CA ARG A 615 -13.49 24.98 12.62
C ARG A 615 -14.75 25.48 13.35
N ASP A 616 -15.12 26.75 13.16
CA ASP A 616 -16.19 27.42 13.90
C ASP A 616 -17.52 27.46 13.12
N GLY A 617 -18.03 26.28 12.74
CA GLY A 617 -19.37 26.12 12.15
C GLY A 617 -19.41 25.71 10.67
N TYR A 618 -18.25 25.55 10.02
CA TYR A 618 -18.13 25.07 8.64
C TYR A 618 -17.56 23.63 8.60
N PRO A 619 -17.75 22.88 7.50
CA PRO A 619 -17.09 21.59 7.32
C PRO A 619 -15.56 21.74 7.29
N PRO A 620 -14.80 20.77 7.84
CA PRO A 620 -13.35 20.85 7.92
C PRO A 620 -12.71 20.88 6.52
N LEU A 621 -11.78 21.81 6.32
CA LEU A 621 -11.01 21.99 5.08
C LEU A 621 -9.74 21.10 5.08
N SER A 622 -9.67 20.19 4.11
CA SER A 622 -8.48 19.38 3.78
C SER A 622 -7.67 20.07 2.69
N LEU A 623 -6.40 20.39 2.96
CA LEU A 623 -5.53 21.13 2.03
C LEU A 623 -4.57 20.23 1.21
N THR A 624 -4.65 18.91 1.39
CA THR A 624 -3.67 17.94 0.85
C THR A 624 -4.27 16.85 -0.05
N GLY A 625 -5.46 17.07 -0.63
CA GLY A 625 -6.09 16.16 -1.61
C GLY A 625 -6.58 14.79 -1.11
N ARG A 626 -6.08 14.29 0.02
CA ARG A 626 -6.52 13.02 0.62
C ARG A 626 -7.89 13.15 1.27
N THR A 627 -8.92 12.75 0.54
CA THR A 627 -10.14 12.21 1.13
C THR A 627 -9.86 10.75 1.47
N GLY A 628 -9.39 10.46 2.69
CA GLY A 628 -9.57 9.11 3.22
C GLY A 628 -11.06 8.78 3.12
N SER A 629 -11.40 7.57 2.64
CA SER A 629 -12.76 7.08 2.37
C SER A 629 -13.81 7.47 3.42
N TYR A 630 -14.34 8.69 3.34
CA TYR A 630 -15.47 9.13 4.13
C TYR A 630 -16.72 8.68 3.39
N ILE A 631 -17.40 7.68 3.97
CA ILE A 631 -18.71 7.24 3.55
C ILE A 631 -19.64 8.45 3.54
N SER A 632 -20.33 8.64 2.41
CA SER A 632 -21.38 9.63 2.22
C SER A 632 -22.42 9.56 3.34
N SER A 633 -22.54 10.61 4.15
CA SER A 633 -23.75 10.86 4.92
C SER A 633 -24.29 12.24 4.52
N SER A 634 -25.41 12.23 3.81
CA SER A 634 -26.25 13.40 3.59
C SER A 634 -27.17 13.53 4.80
N ARG A 635 -27.07 14.64 5.54
CA ARG A 635 -28.13 15.09 6.44
C ARG A 635 -28.31 16.60 6.32
N HIS A 636 -29.55 16.98 6.04
CA HIS A 636 -30.10 18.32 6.28
C HIS A 636 -30.40 18.49 7.79
N PRO A 637 -30.29 19.71 8.35
CA PRO A 637 -30.61 19.95 9.76
C PRO A 637 -32.07 20.41 9.96
N SER A 638 -32.74 19.85 10.96
CA SER A 638 -33.85 20.51 11.67
C SER A 638 -33.91 20.09 13.15
N ALA A 639 -33.96 21.12 14.01
CA ALA A 639 -34.38 21.28 15.41
C ALA A 639 -33.96 20.29 16.54
N THR A 640 -33.70 20.88 17.72
CA THR A 640 -32.95 20.41 18.90
C THR A 640 -33.72 19.60 19.96
N MET A 641 -33.16 18.47 20.40
CA MET A 641 -33.31 17.88 21.76
C MET A 641 -32.08 17.00 22.10
N TYR A 642 -31.48 17.13 23.30
CA TYR A 642 -30.23 16.44 23.69
C TYR A 642 -30.44 14.91 23.97
N PRO A 643 -29.54 13.99 23.53
CA PRO A 643 -29.72 12.54 23.70
C PRO A 643 -28.94 11.89 24.86
N SER A 644 -29.48 10.75 25.34
CA SER A 644 -29.04 9.87 26.45
C SER A 644 -27.61 9.32 26.38
N THR A 645 -26.89 9.55 25.29
CA THR A 645 -25.51 9.10 25.06
C THR A 645 -24.50 9.79 25.98
N GLN A 646 -24.85 10.93 26.59
CA GLN A 646 -23.94 11.65 27.49
C GLN A 646 -23.68 10.92 28.83
N HIS A 647 -24.59 10.05 29.31
CA HIS A 647 -24.42 9.38 30.61
C HIS A 647 -23.28 8.34 30.65
N VAL A 648 -22.97 7.70 29.51
CA VAL A 648 -21.96 6.62 29.43
C VAL A 648 -20.54 7.14 29.67
N PHE A 649 -20.28 8.41 29.36
CA PHE A 649 -18.94 9.00 29.40
C PHE A 649 -18.51 9.50 30.79
N HIS A 650 -19.30 9.22 31.83
CA HIS A 650 -19.04 9.68 33.19
C HIS A 650 -18.20 8.74 34.09
N ILE A 651 -17.68 7.59 33.60
CA ILE A 651 -16.93 6.59 34.41
C ILE A 651 -15.41 6.55 34.03
N PRO A 652 -14.50 7.12 34.85
CA PRO A 652 -13.05 7.21 34.58
C PRO A 652 -12.27 5.91 34.33
N GLU A 653 -12.52 4.88 35.11
CA GLU A 653 -11.76 3.63 35.13
C GLU A 653 -12.02 2.80 33.87
N LEU A 654 -13.26 2.87 33.37
CA LEU A 654 -13.66 2.27 32.11
C LEU A 654 -12.90 2.90 30.95
N VAL A 655 -12.76 4.23 30.96
CA VAL A 655 -12.05 5.00 29.93
C VAL A 655 -10.55 4.70 29.93
N ALA A 656 -9.92 4.58 31.11
CA ALA A 656 -8.52 4.22 31.22
C ALA A 656 -8.23 2.81 30.68
N ASN A 657 -9.06 1.82 31.03
CA ASN A 657 -8.96 0.46 30.49
C ASN A 657 -9.19 0.42 28.98
N ILE A 658 -10.18 1.16 28.46
CA ILE A 658 -10.39 1.27 27.02
C ILE A 658 -9.15 1.86 26.34
N CYS A 659 -8.60 2.95 26.87
CA CYS A 659 -7.47 3.66 26.26
C CYS A 659 -6.15 2.85 26.23
N SER A 660 -5.97 1.81 27.06
CA SER A 660 -4.82 0.88 26.92
C SER A 660 -4.93 -0.12 25.77
N PHE A 661 -6.14 -0.37 25.24
CA PHE A 661 -6.38 -1.29 24.11
C PHE A 661 -6.60 -0.57 22.77
N LEU A 662 -6.56 0.76 22.77
CA LEU A 662 -6.81 1.58 21.60
C LEU A 662 -5.49 2.02 20.96
N GLN A 663 -5.47 2.11 19.63
CA GLN A 663 -4.37 2.76 18.92
C GLN A 663 -4.39 4.26 19.23
N LYS A 664 -3.24 4.95 19.13
CA LYS A 664 -3.14 6.40 19.39
C LYS A 664 -4.16 7.22 18.59
N LYS A 665 -4.48 6.79 17.36
CA LYS A 665 -5.53 7.41 16.52
C LYS A 665 -6.91 7.30 17.17
N ASP A 666 -7.25 6.12 17.68
CA ASP A 666 -8.54 5.86 18.32
C ASP A 666 -8.63 6.57 19.68
N VAL A 667 -7.53 6.59 20.45
CA VAL A 667 -7.43 7.39 21.68
C VAL A 667 -7.65 8.87 21.40
N SER A 668 -7.06 9.40 20.31
CA SER A 668 -7.26 10.80 19.89
C SER A 668 -8.70 11.09 19.50
N LEU A 669 -9.35 10.19 18.75
CA LEU A 669 -10.77 10.33 18.41
C LEU A 669 -11.65 10.28 19.65
N PHE A 670 -11.31 9.40 20.60
CA PHE A 670 -12.02 9.27 21.87
C PHE A 670 -11.88 10.55 22.72
N MET A 671 -10.68 11.12 22.80
CA MET A 671 -10.43 12.40 23.48
C MET A 671 -11.22 13.58 22.88
N ARG A 672 -11.61 13.53 21.60
CA ARG A 672 -12.33 14.62 20.91
C ARG A 672 -13.84 14.61 21.17
N THR A 673 -14.39 13.54 21.72
CA THR A 673 -15.83 13.39 21.92
C THR A 673 -16.38 14.29 23.03
N CYS A 674 -15.67 14.43 24.15
CA CYS A 674 -16.02 15.37 25.22
C CYS A 674 -14.81 15.73 26.11
N ARG A 675 -14.92 16.84 26.85
CA ARG A 675 -13.87 17.34 27.76
C ARG A 675 -13.49 16.34 28.87
N GLN A 676 -14.43 15.51 29.31
CA GLN A 676 -14.16 14.47 30.31
C GLN A 676 -13.26 13.36 29.75
N LEU A 677 -13.55 12.87 28.55
CA LEU A 677 -12.72 11.86 27.88
C LEU A 677 -11.34 12.39 27.50
N TYR A 678 -11.25 13.68 27.17
CA TYR A 678 -9.97 14.35 26.99
C TYR A 678 -9.06 14.20 28.22
N ASN A 679 -9.56 14.53 29.41
CA ASN A 679 -8.77 14.49 30.64
C ASN A 679 -8.31 13.06 31.00
N LEU A 680 -9.17 12.07 30.78
CA LEU A 680 -8.91 10.68 31.17
C LEU A 680 -7.92 9.96 30.25
N CYS A 681 -7.94 10.23 28.95
CA CYS A 681 -7.06 9.56 27.99
C CYS A 681 -5.73 10.30 27.73
N CYS A 682 -5.56 11.51 28.28
CA CYS A 682 -4.36 12.32 28.08
C CYS A 682 -3.04 11.61 28.48
N PRO A 683 -2.90 10.97 29.66
CA PRO A 683 -1.63 10.35 30.07
C PRO A 683 -1.21 9.18 29.19
N PHE A 684 -2.17 8.42 28.68
CA PHE A 684 -1.93 7.30 27.77
C PHE A 684 -1.52 7.77 26.38
N PHE A 685 -2.04 8.92 25.94
CA PHE A 685 -1.69 9.50 24.64
C PHE A 685 -0.24 10.03 24.61
N TYR A 686 0.26 10.65 25.69
CA TYR A 686 1.56 11.33 25.69
C TYR A 686 2.78 10.52 26.19
N LYS A 687 2.60 9.31 26.73
CA LYS A 687 3.69 8.50 27.30
C LYS A 687 4.85 8.19 26.34
N ASP A 688 4.51 7.68 25.16
CA ASP A 688 5.43 7.24 24.11
C ASP A 688 5.05 7.94 22.81
N ILE A 689 5.97 8.75 22.28
CA ILE A 689 5.68 9.65 21.16
C ILE A 689 6.57 9.30 19.97
N GLY A 690 5.92 8.72 18.96
CA GLY A 690 6.51 8.46 17.65
C GLY A 690 6.26 9.63 16.71
N MET A 691 7.20 10.55 16.64
CA MET A 691 7.27 11.58 15.61
C MET A 691 8.09 11.02 14.45
N GLN A 692 7.46 10.27 13.54
CA GLN A 692 8.06 9.89 12.24
C GLN A 692 7.48 10.75 11.10
N ALA A 693 8.19 10.84 9.97
CA ALA A 693 8.01 11.84 8.90
C ALA A 693 6.55 12.13 8.48
N HIS A 694 5.67 11.13 8.45
CA HIS A 694 4.25 11.33 8.08
C HIS A 694 3.39 11.95 9.21
N SER A 695 3.77 11.77 10.47
CA SER A 695 3.03 12.28 11.65
C SER A 695 3.48 13.68 12.07
N ILE A 696 4.73 14.03 11.76
CA ILE A 696 5.42 15.25 12.21
C ILE A 696 4.84 16.52 11.63
N LYS A 697 4.55 16.50 10.33
CA LYS A 697 4.02 17.65 9.61
C LYS A 697 2.67 18.13 10.14
N THR A 698 1.94 17.25 10.83
CA THR A 698 0.68 17.58 11.50
C THR A 698 0.90 18.17 12.90
N LEU A 699 1.91 17.69 13.64
CA LEU A 699 2.21 18.11 15.02
C LEU A 699 3.04 19.40 15.10
N SER A 700 4.06 19.57 14.25
CA SER A 700 4.89 20.78 14.23
C SER A 700 4.16 22.02 13.72
N ARG A 701 3.10 21.85 12.92
CA ARG A 701 2.27 22.97 12.40
C ARG A 701 1.13 23.36 13.32
N SER A 702 0.66 22.43 14.14
CA SER A 702 -0.40 22.73 15.08
C SER A 702 0.24 23.31 16.34
N SER A 703 0.16 24.64 16.46
CA SER A 703 0.52 25.36 17.69
C SER A 703 -0.23 24.77 18.89
N ASP A 704 -1.47 24.31 18.69
CA ASP A 704 -2.26 23.59 19.68
C ASP A 704 -1.68 22.22 20.04
N ALA A 705 -1.27 21.41 19.05
CA ALA A 705 -0.66 20.11 19.30
C ALA A 705 0.70 20.25 19.99
N THR A 706 1.45 21.29 19.64
CA THR A 706 2.69 21.67 20.31
C THR A 706 2.41 22.12 21.74
N ARG A 707 1.51 23.10 21.98
CA ARG A 707 1.10 23.51 23.33
C ARG A 707 0.56 22.34 24.16
N ALA A 708 -0.15 21.41 23.53
CA ALA A 708 -0.65 20.22 24.19
C ALA A 708 0.49 19.24 24.54
N LEU A 709 1.49 19.08 23.67
CA LEU A 709 2.72 18.36 23.99
C LEU A 709 3.49 19.02 25.15
N LEU A 710 3.55 20.35 25.18
CA LEU A 710 4.22 21.09 26.25
C LEU A 710 3.51 20.97 27.59
N ARG A 711 2.17 21.08 27.59
CA ARG A 711 1.35 20.85 28.78
C ARG A 711 1.51 19.44 29.34
N ASN A 712 1.92 18.48 28.50
CA ASN A 712 2.07 17.07 28.84
C ASN A 712 3.53 16.58 28.77
N SER A 713 4.53 17.46 28.72
CA SER A 713 5.94 17.09 28.50
C SER A 713 6.50 16.21 29.62
N ALA A 714 6.03 16.41 30.85
CA ALA A 714 6.39 15.59 32.00
C ALA A 714 5.94 14.12 31.88
N LEU A 715 4.96 13.84 31.00
CA LEU A 715 4.44 12.50 30.73
C LEU A 715 5.28 11.74 29.69
N VAL A 716 6.12 12.43 28.92
CA VAL A 716 6.93 11.86 27.84
C VAL A 716 8.14 11.11 28.41
N ARG A 717 8.29 9.83 28.04
CA ARG A 717 9.43 8.99 28.48
C ARG A 717 10.37 8.61 27.34
N ALA A 718 9.82 8.42 26.15
CA ALA A 718 10.57 8.11 24.93
C ALA A 718 10.06 8.98 23.79
N ILE A 719 11.01 9.51 23.01
CA ILE A 719 10.70 10.30 21.83
C ILE A 719 11.51 9.79 20.64
N LYS A 720 10.79 9.48 19.56
CA LYS A 720 11.37 9.27 18.25
C LYS A 720 11.01 10.48 17.41
N MET A 721 11.99 11.19 16.89
CA MET A 721 11.81 12.41 16.11
C MET A 721 12.61 12.38 14.82
N ASP A 722 12.07 13.00 13.78
CA ASP A 722 12.85 13.37 12.60
C ASP A 722 13.49 14.74 12.78
N PHE A 723 14.29 15.09 11.79
CA PHE A 723 15.02 16.35 11.70
C PHE A 723 14.11 17.60 11.76
N GLU A 724 13.02 17.60 10.98
CA GLU A 724 12.14 18.77 10.86
C GLU A 724 11.50 19.10 12.22
N PHE A 725 11.07 18.06 12.94
CA PHE A 725 10.51 18.20 14.27
C PHE A 725 11.57 18.62 15.29
N SER A 726 12.75 17.98 15.28
CA SER A 726 13.82 18.27 16.23
C SER A 726 14.25 19.73 16.14
N MET A 727 14.43 20.26 14.93
CA MET A 727 14.78 21.66 14.69
C MET A 727 13.71 22.62 15.19
N SER A 728 12.44 22.33 14.92
CA SER A 728 11.30 23.16 15.36
C SER A 728 11.20 23.18 16.90
N TYR A 729 11.32 22.00 17.52
CA TYR A 729 11.28 21.82 18.96
C TYR A 729 12.45 22.52 19.66
N PHE A 730 13.69 22.32 19.19
CA PHE A 730 14.87 22.93 19.81
C PHE A 730 14.92 24.45 19.67
N SER A 731 14.37 24.99 18.58
CA SER A 731 14.24 26.45 18.40
C SER A 731 13.30 27.07 19.45
N GLY A 732 12.24 26.36 19.81
CA GLY A 732 11.32 26.77 20.87
C GLY A 732 11.87 26.59 22.30
N VAL A 733 12.71 25.59 22.54
CA VAL A 733 13.43 25.42 23.83
C VAL A 733 14.52 26.48 24.02
N GLY A 734 15.24 26.83 22.95
CA GLY A 734 16.30 27.83 22.99
C GLY A 734 15.80 29.23 23.38
N THR A 735 14.64 29.64 22.85
CA THR A 735 14.00 30.94 23.12
C THR A 735 13.45 31.04 24.55
N HIS A 736 12.98 29.93 25.14
CA HIS A 736 12.58 29.89 26.55
C HIS A 736 13.74 30.12 27.51
N HIS A 737 14.86 29.41 27.28
CA HIS A 737 16.03 29.53 28.13
C HIS A 737 16.64 30.94 28.05
N GLN A 738 16.63 31.55 26.86
CA GLN A 738 17.06 32.94 26.68
C GLN A 738 16.14 33.91 27.45
N LYS A 739 14.82 33.85 27.25
CA LYS A 739 13.84 34.71 27.98
C LYS A 739 13.88 34.49 29.50
N ALA A 740 14.13 33.27 29.98
CA ALA A 740 14.29 32.96 31.40
C ALA A 740 15.61 33.51 31.97
N CYS A 741 16.70 33.51 31.20
CA CYS A 741 17.95 34.17 31.57
C CYS A 741 17.82 35.71 31.52
N ASP A 742 17.12 36.27 30.53
CA ASP A 742 16.94 37.71 30.37
C ASP A 742 16.04 38.30 31.48
N LEU A 743 15.00 37.57 31.91
CA LEU A 743 14.18 37.90 33.10
C LEU A 743 14.95 37.81 34.42
N MET A 744 16.12 37.13 34.44
CA MET A 744 17.02 37.09 35.59
C MET A 744 18.14 38.15 35.52
N ILE A 745 18.33 38.82 34.37
CA ILE A 745 19.46 39.74 34.13
C ILE A 745 19.02 41.23 34.10
N THR A 746 17.72 41.56 34.04
CA THR A 746 17.27 42.96 34.24
C THR A 746 17.15 43.32 35.72
N HIS A 747 18.30 43.46 36.39
CA HIS A 747 18.50 44.35 37.53
C HIS A 747 19.94 44.88 37.43
N GLU A 748 20.06 46.20 37.21
CA GLU A 748 21.29 47.03 37.23
C GLU A 748 22.33 46.83 36.09
N SER A 749 23.10 47.80 35.60
CA SER A 749 23.03 49.27 35.47
C SER A 749 24.37 49.74 34.80
N TRP A 750 24.32 50.58 33.74
CA TRP A 750 25.18 51.77 33.44
C TRP A 750 26.33 51.80 32.37
N TYR A 751 26.17 52.79 31.44
CA TYR A 751 27.07 53.77 30.77
C TYR A 751 28.20 53.33 29.78
N LEU A 752 28.08 53.57 28.44
CA LEU A 752 28.42 54.75 27.54
C LEU A 752 29.94 54.90 27.17
N PRO A 753 30.37 55.55 26.04
CA PRO A 753 29.78 55.77 24.69
C PRO A 753 30.80 55.72 23.47
N SER A 754 30.34 56.17 22.27
CA SER A 754 31.05 56.64 21.03
C SER A 754 31.61 55.58 20.05
N ASP A 755 31.55 55.67 18.71
CA ASP A 755 31.04 56.67 17.74
C ASP A 755 31.00 56.06 16.30
N GLY A 756 30.11 56.59 15.44
CA GLY A 756 30.12 56.62 13.95
C GLY A 756 29.88 55.29 13.18
N ASP A 757 29.12 55.18 12.09
CA ASP A 757 28.45 56.12 11.19
C ASP A 757 27.32 55.39 10.41
N GLN A 758 26.38 56.21 9.92
CA GLN A 758 25.26 56.06 8.97
C GLN A 758 25.23 54.86 7.99
N TYR A 759 24.05 54.20 7.83
CA TYR A 759 23.12 54.38 6.69
C TYR A 759 21.85 53.48 6.77
N ASP A 760 20.70 54.15 6.70
CA ASP A 760 19.33 53.84 6.24
C ASP A 760 18.48 52.63 6.67
N ASP A 761 17.30 53.03 7.17
CA ASP A 761 16.03 52.37 7.47
C ASP A 761 15.33 51.76 6.24
N ASP A 762 14.76 50.55 6.42
CA ASP A 762 13.33 50.24 6.20
C ASP A 762 13.07 48.72 6.26
N ALA A 763 12.68 48.20 7.44
CA ALA A 763 11.97 46.92 7.55
C ALA A 763 11.09 46.85 8.82
N PRO A 764 9.78 46.52 8.72
CA PRO A 764 8.86 46.55 9.85
C PRO A 764 8.92 45.28 10.73
N ALA A 765 8.57 45.46 12.00
CA ALA A 765 8.68 44.49 13.09
C ALA A 765 7.53 43.45 13.19
N ASN A 766 7.91 42.30 13.79
CA ASN A 766 7.22 41.50 14.82
C ASN A 766 6.11 40.46 14.50
N THR A 767 6.45 39.18 14.76
CA THR A 767 5.57 38.18 15.40
C THR A 767 6.31 37.51 16.56
N ASP A 768 6.36 38.20 17.70
CA ASP A 768 6.93 37.72 18.95
C ASP A 768 5.84 36.96 19.75
N SER A 769 5.65 35.66 19.48
CA SER A 769 4.82 34.79 20.33
C SER A 769 5.29 33.33 20.36
N THR A 770 6.60 33.11 20.53
CA THR A 770 7.11 31.78 20.88
C THR A 770 6.78 31.47 22.34
N THR A 771 5.70 30.71 22.56
CA THR A 771 5.45 30.12 23.88
C THR A 771 6.60 29.18 24.24
N PRO A 772 7.23 29.37 25.41
CA PRO A 772 8.43 28.65 25.79
C PRO A 772 8.24 27.13 25.97
N PHE A 773 9.25 26.34 25.60
CA PHE A 773 9.22 24.87 25.77
C PHE A 773 9.87 24.43 27.10
N PRO A 774 9.17 23.66 27.96
CA PRO A 774 9.76 23.06 29.16
C PRO A 774 10.65 21.84 28.84
N ALA A 775 11.65 21.59 29.68
CA ALA A 775 12.48 20.38 29.57
C ALA A 775 11.64 19.11 29.76
N MET A 776 11.91 18.07 28.97
CA MET A 776 11.31 16.75 29.16
C MET A 776 12.09 16.01 30.26
N THR A 777 11.92 16.42 31.51
CA THR A 777 12.72 15.96 32.67
C THR A 777 12.66 14.45 32.94
N ASN A 778 11.73 13.74 32.29
CA ASN A 778 11.58 12.29 32.35
C ASN A 778 12.02 11.55 31.08
N LEU A 779 12.61 12.26 30.10
CA LEU A 779 13.10 11.67 28.86
C LEU A 779 14.32 10.78 29.15
N ARG A 780 14.24 9.53 28.70
CA ARG A 780 15.34 8.56 28.82
C ARG A 780 15.96 8.18 27.48
N GLN A 781 15.15 8.21 26.42
CA GLN A 781 15.52 7.74 25.08
C GLN A 781 15.25 8.79 24.02
N LEU A 782 16.28 9.08 23.20
CA LEU A 782 16.20 9.99 22.08
C LEU A 782 16.66 9.30 20.79
N TYR A 783 15.72 9.15 19.86
CA TYR A 783 15.99 8.71 18.51
C TYR A 783 15.75 9.89 17.56
N CYS A 784 16.81 10.44 16.98
CA CYS A 784 16.75 11.59 16.10
C CYS A 784 17.28 11.24 14.71
N HIS A 785 16.41 11.23 13.72
CA HIS A 785 16.82 11.09 12.33
C HIS A 785 17.02 12.46 11.70
N ALA A 786 18.22 12.98 11.81
CA ALA A 786 18.63 14.30 11.38
C ALA A 786 19.07 14.35 9.91
N SER A 787 18.23 13.97 8.92
CA SER A 787 18.61 14.16 7.51
C SER A 787 18.58 15.65 7.16
N PHE A 788 19.75 16.30 7.16
CA PHE A 788 19.87 17.65 6.62
C PHE A 788 19.73 17.56 5.10
N GLY A 789 18.50 17.67 4.61
CA GLY A 789 18.23 17.70 3.17
C GLY A 789 19.10 18.77 2.49
N GLN A 790 19.56 18.47 1.28
CA GLN A 790 20.24 19.39 0.37
C GLN A 790 19.23 20.42 -0.18
N ALA A 791 18.40 21.01 0.69
CA ALA A 791 17.38 21.95 0.28
C ALA A 791 18.07 23.28 -0.04
N ASN A 792 18.52 23.46 -1.29
CA ASN A 792 18.84 24.73 -1.97
C ASN A 792 19.15 25.93 -1.06
N LEU A 793 20.05 25.77 -0.10
CA LEU A 793 20.65 26.88 0.60
C LEU A 793 21.78 27.31 -0.31
N SER A 794 21.68 28.53 -0.85
CA SER A 794 22.81 29.13 -1.53
C SER A 794 24.04 29.06 -0.60
N PRO A 795 25.25 28.87 -1.14
CA PRO A 795 26.48 28.78 -0.36
C PRO A 795 26.77 30.02 0.52
N GLU A 796 25.95 31.06 0.47
CA GLU A 796 26.13 32.33 1.18
C GLU A 796 25.39 32.42 2.53
N THR A 797 24.57 31.43 2.91
CA THR A 797 23.90 31.40 4.23
C THR A 797 24.38 30.25 5.12
N ASN A 798 25.68 30.26 5.47
CA ASN A 798 26.29 29.30 6.42
C ASN A 798 25.70 29.35 7.85
N PHE A 799 24.82 30.30 8.17
CA PHE A 799 24.20 30.47 9.49
C PHE A 799 23.20 29.36 9.88
N GLY A 800 22.64 28.62 8.92
CA GLY A 800 21.58 27.62 9.20
C GLY A 800 22.09 26.29 9.76
N VAL A 801 23.26 25.83 9.35
CA VAL A 801 23.79 24.50 9.74
C VAL A 801 24.45 24.56 11.13
N ASP A 802 25.15 25.66 11.44
CA ASP A 802 25.74 25.91 12.76
C ASP A 802 24.70 25.96 13.88
N THR A 803 23.51 26.51 13.57
CA THR A 803 22.44 26.66 14.56
C THR A 803 21.73 25.35 14.87
N GLY A 804 21.60 24.42 13.92
CA GLY A 804 20.93 23.14 14.13
C GLY A 804 21.68 22.21 15.10
N ILE A 805 22.97 22.00 14.86
CA ILE A 805 23.82 21.17 15.74
C ILE A 805 23.93 21.83 17.12
N SER A 806 24.13 23.15 17.17
CA SER A 806 24.17 23.90 18.43
C SER A 806 22.90 23.75 19.28
N ARG A 807 21.74 23.70 18.63
CA ARG A 807 20.43 23.53 19.27
C ARG A 807 20.18 22.09 19.73
N LEU A 808 20.58 21.11 18.92
CA LEU A 808 20.56 19.70 19.29
C LEU A 808 21.45 19.46 20.53
N CYS A 809 22.67 19.99 20.52
CA CYS A 809 23.59 19.96 21.65
C CYS A 809 22.95 20.51 22.93
N LYS A 810 22.40 21.72 22.86
CA LYS A 810 21.71 22.35 24.01
C LYS A 810 20.53 21.53 24.52
N PHE A 811 19.78 20.86 23.63
CA PHE A 811 18.70 19.97 24.06
C PHE A 811 19.21 18.72 24.76
N ILE A 812 20.28 18.12 24.25
CA ILE A 812 20.93 16.98 24.90
C ILE A 812 21.39 17.38 26.31
N ASP A 813 22.02 18.56 26.45
CA ASP A 813 22.48 19.09 27.74
C ASP A 813 21.32 19.26 28.76
N LEU A 814 20.12 19.64 28.29
CA LEU A 814 18.93 19.83 29.12
C LEU A 814 18.26 18.52 29.58
N ASN A 815 18.61 17.38 28.98
CA ASN A 815 18.04 16.08 29.32
C ASN A 815 19.10 15.18 29.97
N THR A 816 19.54 15.56 31.16
CA THR A 816 20.61 14.88 31.92
C THR A 816 20.35 13.41 32.26
N ARG A 817 19.13 12.91 32.04
CA ARG A 817 18.74 11.49 32.22
C ARG A 817 18.78 10.67 30.93
N LEU A 818 19.26 11.25 29.83
CA LEU A 818 19.36 10.56 28.56
C LEU A 818 20.42 9.44 28.65
N SER A 819 19.94 8.20 28.63
CA SER A 819 20.80 7.02 28.62
C SER A 819 21.14 6.55 27.21
N ASP A 820 20.26 6.85 26.24
CA ASP A 820 20.35 6.35 24.86
C ASP A 820 20.22 7.51 23.86
N LEU A 821 21.27 7.72 23.06
CA LEU A 821 21.34 8.77 22.04
C LEU A 821 21.63 8.16 20.66
N HIS A 822 20.64 8.22 19.77
CA HIS A 822 20.79 7.79 18.38
C HIS A 822 20.56 8.97 17.43
N LEU A 823 21.61 9.36 16.71
CA LEU A 823 21.59 10.43 15.71
C LEU A 823 21.90 9.86 14.32
N SER A 824 20.94 9.85 13.41
CA SER A 824 21.13 9.36 12.05
C SER A 824 21.06 10.45 10.98
N SER A 825 21.91 10.34 9.95
CA SER A 825 21.99 11.24 8.78
C SER A 825 22.44 12.69 9.06
N LEU A 826 23.14 12.91 10.17
CA LEU A 826 23.63 14.23 10.59
C LEU A 826 24.65 14.78 9.56
N ARG A 827 24.41 15.95 8.96
CA ARG A 827 25.41 16.59 8.09
C ARG A 827 26.24 17.58 8.87
N ILE A 828 27.55 17.47 8.76
CA ILE A 828 28.49 18.41 9.37
C ILE A 828 29.32 19.05 8.25
N THR A 829 29.27 20.38 8.16
CA THR A 829 29.87 21.14 7.06
C THR A 829 31.10 21.94 7.50
N PHE A 830 31.27 22.25 8.80
CA PHE A 830 32.36 23.08 9.32
C PHE A 830 32.93 22.58 10.65
N GLY A 831 34.21 22.89 10.92
CA GLY A 831 34.94 22.49 12.13
C GLY A 831 34.32 22.87 13.48
N PRO A 832 33.76 24.09 13.68
CA PRO A 832 33.16 24.49 14.97
C PRO A 832 31.97 23.64 15.41
N GLN A 833 31.17 23.14 14.47
CA GLN A 833 30.03 22.24 14.74
C GLN A 833 30.50 20.93 15.36
N VAL A 834 31.60 20.41 14.82
CA VAL A 834 32.27 19.20 15.29
C VAL A 834 32.70 19.40 16.72
N SER A 835 33.43 20.49 17.02
CA SER A 835 33.93 20.78 18.36
C SER A 835 32.81 20.95 19.39
N ARG A 836 31.67 21.52 18.99
CA ARG A 836 30.51 21.69 19.87
C ARG A 836 29.79 20.38 20.17
N LEU A 837 29.55 19.56 19.14
CA LEU A 837 28.94 18.25 19.31
C LEU A 837 29.84 17.32 20.14
N ALA A 838 31.14 17.35 19.85
CA ALA A 838 32.19 16.73 20.64
C ALA A 838 32.07 17.09 22.13
N ARG A 839 32.05 18.39 22.43
CA ARG A 839 31.93 18.88 23.81
C ARG A 839 30.65 18.38 24.50
N THR A 840 29.48 18.51 23.87
CA THR A 840 28.22 18.03 24.45
C THR A 840 28.27 16.54 24.74
N ILE A 841 28.78 15.73 23.81
CA ILE A 841 28.91 14.28 24.02
C ILE A 841 29.83 13.99 25.22
N SER A 842 30.94 14.74 25.37
CA SER A 842 31.87 14.57 26.49
C SER A 842 31.28 14.89 27.87
N GLU A 843 30.24 15.73 27.92
CA GLU A 843 29.60 16.19 29.16
C GLU A 843 28.48 15.22 29.64
N MET A 844 28.08 14.22 28.82
CA MET A 844 27.00 13.27 29.16
C MET A 844 27.45 12.13 30.09
N LYS A 845 27.23 12.28 31.40
CA LYS A 845 27.66 11.31 32.44
C LYS A 845 26.94 9.96 32.45
N VAL A 846 25.74 9.88 31.90
CA VAL A 846 24.85 8.69 31.96
C VAL A 846 24.62 8.05 30.58
N LEU A 847 25.37 8.50 29.57
CA LEU A 847 25.27 7.98 28.21
C LEU A 847 25.77 6.53 28.17
N GLY A 848 24.83 5.60 28.08
CA GLY A 848 25.09 4.16 27.95
C GLY A 848 25.21 3.71 26.50
N SER A 849 24.59 4.43 25.55
CA SER A 849 24.62 4.09 24.12
C SER A 849 24.67 5.33 23.23
N LEU A 850 25.64 5.36 22.31
CA LEU A 850 25.81 6.39 21.29
C LEU A 850 25.86 5.77 19.90
N ALA A 851 24.99 6.22 18.99
CA ALA A 851 25.03 5.83 17.59
C ALA A 851 24.96 7.10 16.71
N LEU A 852 25.97 7.28 15.85
CA LEU A 852 26.12 8.45 14.97
C LEU A 852 26.25 7.99 13.52
N ASN A 853 25.34 8.40 12.65
CA ASN A 853 25.49 8.29 11.20
C ASN A 853 25.61 9.71 10.63
N ILE A 854 26.81 10.06 10.15
CA ILE A 854 27.19 11.42 9.79
C ILE A 854 27.57 11.47 8.31
N GLN A 855 27.01 12.43 7.57
CA GLN A 855 27.38 12.71 6.19
C GLN A 855 28.21 14.01 6.14
N ALA A 856 29.52 13.90 5.93
CA ALA A 856 30.40 15.06 5.78
C ALA A 856 30.35 15.62 4.35
N CYS A 857 30.30 16.94 4.18
CA CYS A 857 30.44 17.59 2.87
C CYS A 857 31.81 18.28 2.76
N GLY A 858 32.64 17.89 1.78
CA GLY A 858 33.83 18.64 1.36
C GLY A 858 35.18 18.23 1.99
N LYS A 859 36.17 19.14 1.94
CA LYS A 859 37.60 18.93 2.32
C LYS A 859 37.86 18.77 3.84
N HIS A 860 36.85 18.42 4.64
CA HIS A 860 36.93 18.37 6.11
C HIS A 860 36.55 17.01 6.71
N THR A 861 36.20 16.03 5.88
CA THR A 861 35.84 14.67 6.30
C THR A 861 36.94 14.01 7.12
N ASP A 862 38.20 14.32 6.81
CA ASP A 862 39.42 13.91 7.50
C ASP A 862 39.55 14.49 8.93
N LYS A 863 38.88 15.61 9.24
CA LYS A 863 38.95 16.29 10.56
C LYS A 863 37.73 16.06 11.44
N ILE A 864 36.55 15.88 10.84
CA ILE A 864 35.26 15.79 11.56
C ILE A 864 35.22 14.58 12.50
N ILE A 865 35.57 13.41 11.97
CA ILE A 865 35.38 12.17 12.71
C ILE A 865 36.40 12.02 13.84
N PRO A 866 37.70 12.30 13.66
CA PRO A 866 38.65 12.30 14.77
C PRO A 866 38.20 13.20 15.93
N ALA A 867 37.66 14.39 15.67
CA ALA A 867 37.25 15.29 16.74
C ALA A 867 36.01 14.81 17.52
N LEU A 868 35.01 14.19 16.88
CA LEU A 868 33.87 13.60 17.59
C LEU A 868 34.26 12.34 18.37
N PHE A 869 35.10 11.50 17.75
CA PHE A 869 35.60 10.27 18.35
C PHE A 869 36.42 10.57 19.62
N MET A 870 37.31 11.56 19.56
CA MET A 870 38.13 11.98 20.70
C MET A 870 37.33 12.59 21.86
N SER A 871 36.04 12.86 21.66
CA SER A 871 35.19 13.52 22.66
C SER A 871 34.12 12.60 23.25
N CYS A 872 34.08 11.33 22.82
CA CYS A 872 33.24 10.33 23.44
C CYS A 872 33.78 9.96 24.84
N PRO A 873 32.93 9.93 25.89
CA PRO A 873 33.35 9.40 27.20
C PRO A 873 33.93 7.98 27.03
N PRO A 874 35.00 7.61 27.76
CA PRO A 874 35.66 6.29 27.63
C PRO A 874 34.71 5.09 27.78
N SER A 875 33.53 5.29 28.39
CA SER A 875 32.49 4.29 28.61
C SER A 875 31.58 4.01 27.39
N SER A 876 31.74 4.69 26.24
CA SER A 876 30.68 4.77 25.21
C SER A 876 31.01 4.29 23.77
N MET A 877 32.15 3.67 23.50
CA MET A 877 32.55 3.36 22.11
C MET A 877 31.93 2.06 21.51
N ALA A 878 31.18 2.21 20.41
CA ALA A 878 30.69 1.19 19.46
C ALA A 878 30.75 1.75 17.99
N PRO A 879 30.50 0.98 16.88
CA PRO A 879 31.21 1.09 15.58
C PRO A 879 30.83 2.26 14.63
N PHE A 880 31.76 2.67 13.72
CA PHE A 880 31.69 3.81 12.76
C PHE A 880 32.11 3.41 11.29
N SER A 881 31.73 4.18 10.24
CA SER A 881 32.00 3.94 8.78
C SER A 881 32.40 5.23 8.00
N ILE A 882 33.52 5.25 7.21
CA ILE A 882 34.25 6.50 6.79
C ILE A 882 35.13 6.40 5.49
N GLU A 883 35.29 7.50 4.74
CA GLU A 883 35.93 7.68 3.39
C GLU A 883 37.30 8.42 3.30
N SER A 884 38.12 8.54 4.36
CA SER A 884 39.55 8.92 4.19
C SER A 884 40.45 8.03 5.04
N ILE A 885 41.00 7.02 4.37
CA ILE A 885 41.52 5.79 4.98
C ILE A 885 42.85 6.04 5.73
N GLU A 886 43.81 6.73 5.12
CA GLU A 886 45.20 6.75 5.58
C GLU A 886 45.42 7.45 6.95
N SER A 887 44.91 8.69 7.11
CA SER A 887 45.13 9.48 8.34
C SER A 887 44.29 9.02 9.54
N MET A 888 43.17 8.37 9.26
CA MET A 888 42.20 7.95 10.26
C MET A 888 42.60 6.65 10.93
N PHE A 889 42.98 5.64 10.14
CA PHE A 889 43.38 4.37 10.72
C PHE A 889 44.65 4.52 11.55
N ALA A 890 45.57 5.43 11.19
CA ALA A 890 46.79 5.69 11.95
C ALA A 890 46.54 6.06 13.43
N ARG A 891 45.33 6.56 13.75
CA ARG A 891 44.92 6.96 15.10
C ARG A 891 43.97 5.98 15.78
N CYS A 892 43.54 4.94 15.07
CA CYS A 892 42.58 3.96 15.56
C CYS A 892 43.18 2.53 15.59
N PRO A 893 44.39 2.31 16.18
CA PRO A 893 45.04 1.00 16.17
C PRO A 893 44.25 -0.06 16.94
N ASN A 894 43.22 0.33 17.69
CA ASN A 894 42.38 -0.54 18.51
C ASN A 894 41.07 -0.96 17.84
N VAL A 895 40.79 -0.56 16.59
CA VAL A 895 39.58 -1.00 15.88
C VAL A 895 39.60 -2.51 15.71
N ASN A 896 38.55 -3.17 16.16
CA ASN A 896 38.41 -4.62 16.15
C ASN A 896 37.36 -5.11 15.14
N LYS A 897 36.38 -4.29 14.73
CA LYS A 897 35.43 -4.58 13.64
C LYS A 897 35.29 -3.34 12.75
N LEU A 898 35.28 -3.52 11.43
CA LEU A 898 35.22 -2.46 10.42
C LEU A 898 34.03 -2.69 9.48
N GLU A 899 33.22 -1.66 9.26
CA GLU A 899 32.22 -1.63 8.18
C GLU A 899 32.89 -1.12 6.90
N ILE A 900 32.81 -1.88 5.80
CA ILE A 900 33.53 -1.62 4.55
C ILE A 900 32.91 -0.41 3.82
N PRO A 901 33.69 0.65 3.57
CA PRO A 901 33.20 1.84 2.86
C PRO A 901 33.13 1.62 1.36
N ARG A 902 32.40 2.50 0.66
CA ARG A 902 32.40 2.52 -0.80
C ARG A 902 33.69 3.05 -1.37
N LEU A 903 34.28 2.29 -2.29
CA LEU A 903 35.33 2.80 -3.16
C LEU A 903 34.72 3.23 -4.48
N ASN A 904 34.96 4.47 -4.86
CA ASN A 904 34.54 5.02 -6.15
C ASN A 904 35.46 4.57 -7.31
N ASN A 905 36.62 3.97 -7.01
CA ASN A 905 37.59 3.51 -7.98
C ASN A 905 38.11 2.11 -7.62
N THR A 906 37.88 1.13 -8.48
CA THR A 906 38.31 -0.26 -8.28
C THR A 906 39.82 -0.43 -8.40
N ASN A 907 40.52 0.47 -9.09
CA ASN A 907 41.98 0.42 -9.25
C ASN A 907 42.74 0.67 -7.93
N ASP A 908 42.10 1.30 -6.94
CA ASP A 908 42.72 1.68 -5.66
C ASP A 908 42.49 0.65 -4.54
N VAL A 909 41.80 -0.46 -4.82
CA VAL A 909 41.38 -1.43 -3.80
C VAL A 909 42.57 -2.01 -3.01
N ASN A 910 43.63 -2.43 -3.71
CA ASN A 910 44.81 -3.00 -3.04
C ASN A 910 45.58 -1.96 -2.21
N ILE A 911 45.56 -0.70 -2.64
CA ILE A 911 46.20 0.40 -1.92
C ILE A 911 45.40 0.69 -0.65
N ALA A 912 44.08 0.80 -0.77
CA ALA A 912 43.17 0.99 0.36
C ALA A 912 43.29 -0.16 1.38
N ALA A 913 43.31 -1.42 0.93
CA ALA A 913 43.47 -2.58 1.81
C ALA A 913 44.78 -2.53 2.61
N ARG A 914 45.91 -2.23 1.97
CA ARG A 914 47.21 -2.08 2.66
C ARG A 914 47.17 -0.94 3.67
N LEU A 915 46.66 0.22 3.28
CA LEU A 915 46.54 1.37 4.19
C LEU A 915 45.68 1.07 5.42
N ILE A 916 44.60 0.30 5.28
CA ILE A 916 43.78 -0.14 6.41
C ILE A 916 44.61 -1.00 7.37
N LEU A 917 45.34 -1.98 6.83
CA LEU A 917 46.05 -2.99 7.62
C LEU A 917 47.31 -2.47 8.28
N ASP A 918 48.04 -1.59 7.61
CA ASP A 918 49.23 -0.93 8.16
C ASP A 918 48.89 -0.11 9.43
N ASN A 919 47.62 0.27 9.56
CA ASN A 919 47.17 1.19 10.58
C ASN A 919 46.19 0.56 11.61
N CYS A 920 45.54 -0.58 11.30
CA CYS A 920 44.59 -1.27 12.18
C CYS A 920 45.06 -2.68 12.57
N SER A 921 46.15 -2.75 13.33
CA SER A 921 46.75 -4.03 13.75
C SER A 921 45.87 -4.91 14.65
N LYS A 922 44.80 -4.36 15.25
CA LYS A 922 43.82 -5.13 16.06
C LYS A 922 42.53 -5.46 15.32
N LEU A 923 42.44 -5.20 14.02
CA LEU A 923 41.25 -5.51 13.24
C LEU A 923 41.03 -7.02 13.20
N VAL A 924 39.84 -7.46 13.61
CA VAL A 924 39.45 -8.87 13.65
C VAL A 924 38.04 -9.08 13.09
N GLY A 925 37.41 -8.08 12.47
CA GLY A 925 36.04 -8.20 11.99
C GLY A 925 35.75 -7.29 10.81
N LEU A 926 35.03 -7.79 9.81
CA LEU A 926 34.63 -7.05 8.60
C LEU A 926 33.11 -7.16 8.40
N SER A 927 32.47 -6.10 7.91
CA SER A 927 31.02 -6.06 7.69
C SER A 927 30.65 -5.18 6.50
N GLN A 928 29.69 -5.62 5.69
CA GLN A 928 29.13 -4.89 4.55
C GLN A 928 27.60 -5.10 4.50
N ARG A 929 26.83 -4.13 5.00
CA ARG A 929 25.36 -4.24 5.12
C ARG A 929 24.56 -3.63 3.98
N HIS A 930 25.21 -2.86 3.12
CA HIS A 930 24.54 -2.14 2.04
C HIS A 930 25.08 -2.59 0.68
N ALA A 931 24.22 -3.17 -0.16
CA ALA A 931 24.60 -3.64 -1.50
C ALA A 931 25.21 -2.53 -2.37
N TYR A 932 24.89 -1.26 -2.09
CA TYR A 932 25.40 -0.12 -2.84
C TYR A 932 26.79 0.37 -2.40
N SER A 933 27.40 -0.18 -1.34
CA SER A 933 28.71 0.29 -0.85
C SER A 933 29.87 -0.40 -1.55
N ASP A 934 29.83 -1.71 -1.81
CA ASP A 934 30.88 -2.40 -2.57
C ASP A 934 30.18 -3.46 -3.42
N THR A 935 29.73 -3.06 -4.62
CA THR A 935 28.76 -3.82 -5.42
C THR A 935 29.20 -5.24 -5.78
N ALA A 936 30.48 -5.58 -5.63
CA ALA A 936 31.01 -6.94 -5.78
C ALA A 936 31.88 -7.40 -4.60
N GLY A 937 31.84 -6.71 -3.45
CA GLY A 937 32.60 -7.06 -2.23
C GLY A 937 34.13 -7.03 -2.38
N VAL A 938 34.64 -6.37 -3.42
CA VAL A 938 36.04 -6.44 -3.86
C VAL A 938 37.01 -5.88 -2.81
N LEU A 939 36.65 -4.78 -2.14
CA LEU A 939 37.50 -4.20 -1.08
C LEU A 939 37.52 -5.10 0.15
N MET A 940 36.38 -5.65 0.53
CA MET A 940 36.29 -6.53 1.68
C MET A 940 37.15 -7.79 1.50
N VAL A 941 37.06 -8.41 0.33
CA VAL A 941 37.90 -9.55 -0.08
C VAL A 941 39.37 -9.16 -0.09
N ALA A 942 39.73 -7.98 -0.62
CA ALA A 942 41.11 -7.51 -0.65
C ALA A 942 41.69 -7.27 0.76
N ILE A 943 40.91 -6.71 1.69
CA ILE A 943 41.31 -6.54 3.09
C ILE A 943 41.50 -7.90 3.74
N ALA A 944 40.50 -8.79 3.67
CA ALA A 944 40.59 -10.14 4.24
C ALA A 944 41.82 -10.89 3.70
N ARG A 945 42.08 -10.83 2.39
CA ARG A 945 43.26 -11.47 1.77
C ARG A 945 44.59 -10.90 2.26
N ALA A 946 44.64 -9.61 2.56
CA ALA A 946 45.86 -8.94 2.99
C ALA A 946 46.08 -9.02 4.51
N MET A 947 45.06 -9.38 5.31
CA MET A 947 45.18 -9.53 6.76
C MET A 947 46.18 -10.65 7.11
N PRO A 948 46.97 -10.50 8.20
CA PRO A 948 47.84 -11.57 8.66
C PRO A 948 47.04 -12.84 9.00
N GLU A 949 47.57 -14.03 8.72
CA GLU A 949 46.87 -15.29 8.97
C GLU A 949 46.30 -15.37 10.39
N LYS A 950 45.12 -15.98 10.54
CA LYS A 950 44.45 -16.20 11.85
C LYS A 950 44.10 -14.93 12.64
N THR A 951 43.99 -13.76 12.00
CA THR A 951 43.55 -12.52 12.67
C THR A 951 42.06 -12.24 12.53
N LEU A 952 41.45 -12.51 11.36
CA LEU A 952 40.03 -12.26 11.13
C LEU A 952 39.14 -13.24 11.90
N LYS A 953 38.24 -12.71 12.74
CA LYS A 953 37.31 -13.42 13.62
C LYS A 953 35.84 -13.31 13.22
N SER A 954 35.42 -12.26 12.51
CA SER A 954 34.01 -12.09 12.10
C SER A 954 33.87 -11.46 10.71
N VAL A 955 32.92 -11.95 9.92
CA VAL A 955 32.63 -11.50 8.56
C VAL A 955 31.12 -11.40 8.36
N GLU A 956 30.63 -10.30 7.80
CA GLU A 956 29.21 -10.04 7.51
C GLU A 956 29.07 -9.44 6.10
N PHE A 957 28.41 -10.12 5.16
CA PHE A 957 28.18 -9.66 3.78
C PHE A 957 26.69 -9.52 3.47
N SER A 958 26.32 -8.51 2.68
CA SER A 958 24.99 -8.33 2.12
C SER A 958 25.08 -7.98 0.63
N GLY A 959 24.53 -8.83 -0.24
CA GLY A 959 24.50 -8.61 -1.69
C GLY A 959 25.82 -8.89 -2.39
N LEU A 960 26.54 -9.95 -1.97
CA LEU A 960 27.80 -10.34 -2.62
C LEU A 960 27.55 -11.03 -3.96
N ASP A 961 28.32 -10.62 -4.95
CA ASP A 961 28.46 -11.25 -6.26
C ASP A 961 29.88 -11.87 -6.30
N ASP A 962 29.98 -13.21 -6.27
CA ASP A 962 31.26 -13.95 -6.10
C ASP A 962 31.50 -14.97 -7.23
N PRO A 963 31.62 -14.52 -8.49
CA PRO A 963 31.73 -15.41 -9.65
C PRO A 963 32.98 -16.32 -9.65
N ASP A 964 34.03 -15.97 -8.88
CA ASP A 964 35.37 -16.57 -8.96
C ASP A 964 35.89 -17.18 -7.64
N ASP A 965 35.00 -17.55 -6.71
CA ASP A 965 35.39 -18.08 -5.39
C ASP A 965 36.31 -17.11 -4.59
N MET A 966 36.25 -15.80 -4.88
CA MET A 966 37.13 -14.81 -4.26
C MET A 966 36.92 -14.75 -2.75
N LEU A 967 35.68 -14.95 -2.30
CA LEU A 967 35.38 -15.05 -0.88
C LEU A 967 36.12 -16.22 -0.24
N LEU A 968 36.11 -17.40 -0.87
CA LEU A 968 36.78 -18.58 -0.34
C LEU A 968 38.29 -18.36 -0.18
N TYR A 969 38.94 -17.85 -1.23
CA TYR A 969 40.39 -17.59 -1.20
C TYR A 969 40.79 -16.53 -0.19
N SER A 970 39.93 -15.55 0.07
CA SER A 970 40.19 -14.50 1.06
C SER A 970 39.96 -14.94 2.51
N LEU A 971 39.04 -15.89 2.75
CA LEU A 971 38.79 -16.43 4.08
C LEU A 971 39.73 -17.57 4.49
N TRP A 972 40.33 -18.28 3.53
CA TRP A 972 41.21 -19.43 3.77
C TRP A 972 42.30 -19.20 4.84
N PRO A 973 43.03 -18.07 4.84
CA PRO A 973 44.07 -17.79 5.86
C PRO A 973 43.52 -17.63 7.28
N HIS A 974 42.21 -17.51 7.45
CA HIS A 974 41.55 -17.13 8.69
C HIS A 974 40.61 -18.19 9.28
N PHE A 975 40.46 -19.36 8.65
CA PHE A 975 39.54 -20.39 9.15
C PHE A 975 39.79 -20.79 10.61
N ASN A 976 41.03 -20.78 11.08
CA ASN A 976 41.34 -21.10 12.47
C ASN A 976 40.92 -20.01 13.47
N SER A 977 40.66 -18.78 13.03
CA SER A 977 40.25 -17.65 13.89
C SER A 977 38.81 -17.19 13.69
N LEU A 978 38.17 -17.57 12.57
CA LEU A 978 36.80 -17.16 12.23
C LEU A 978 35.76 -17.77 13.18
N SER A 979 35.17 -16.90 13.99
CA SER A 979 34.09 -17.17 14.94
C SER A 979 32.70 -16.78 14.44
N SER A 980 32.58 -15.93 13.41
CA SER A 980 31.28 -15.49 12.89
C SER A 980 31.34 -15.26 11.38
N VAL A 981 30.41 -15.86 10.62
CA VAL A 981 30.25 -15.66 9.18
C VAL A 981 28.76 -15.45 8.88
N GLU A 982 28.39 -14.27 8.40
CA GLU A 982 27.01 -13.94 8.05
C GLU A 982 26.94 -13.49 6.58
N LEU A 983 26.15 -14.16 5.76
CA LEU A 983 26.02 -13.93 4.32
C LEU A 983 24.53 -13.74 4.00
N TYR A 984 24.16 -12.54 3.56
CA TYR A 984 22.79 -12.15 3.23
C TYR A 984 22.67 -11.82 1.74
N ASN A 985 21.67 -12.37 1.04
CA ASN A 985 21.31 -12.01 -0.34
C ASN A 985 22.48 -12.15 -1.34
N CYS A 986 23.39 -13.10 -1.15
CA CYS A 986 24.47 -13.32 -2.10
C CYS A 986 23.91 -14.05 -3.33
N VAL A 987 24.20 -13.54 -4.53
CA VAL A 987 23.62 -14.09 -5.77
C VAL A 987 24.48 -15.23 -6.32
N GLU A 988 25.80 -15.18 -6.12
CA GLU A 988 26.74 -16.14 -6.74
C GLU A 988 27.74 -16.77 -5.75
N ALA A 989 27.49 -16.71 -4.44
CA ALA A 989 28.39 -17.36 -3.47
C ALA A 989 28.48 -18.86 -3.74
N SER A 990 29.67 -19.34 -4.10
CA SER A 990 29.82 -20.72 -4.53
C SER A 990 29.46 -21.72 -3.44
N ARG A 991 28.98 -22.88 -3.88
CA ARG A 991 28.65 -24.01 -2.99
C ARG A 991 29.86 -24.47 -2.18
N GLU A 992 31.05 -24.33 -2.75
CA GLU A 992 32.31 -24.73 -2.13
C GLU A 992 32.65 -23.83 -0.94
N VAL A 993 32.34 -22.53 -0.99
CA VAL A 993 32.59 -21.59 0.13
C VAL A 993 31.97 -22.11 1.42
N PHE A 994 30.69 -22.50 1.38
CA PHE A 994 29.98 -22.94 2.57
C PHE A 994 30.49 -24.28 3.10
N ARG A 995 30.78 -25.24 2.20
CA ARG A 995 31.36 -26.54 2.56
C ARG A 995 32.68 -26.36 3.28
N VAL A 996 33.55 -25.52 2.73
CA VAL A 996 34.86 -25.26 3.30
C VAL A 996 34.73 -24.54 4.64
N VAL A 997 33.87 -23.52 4.77
CA VAL A 997 33.65 -22.81 6.04
C VAL A 997 33.21 -23.77 7.14
N LEU A 998 32.23 -24.65 6.87
CA LEU A 998 31.78 -25.66 7.83
C LEU A 998 32.87 -26.67 8.22
N CYS A 999 33.68 -27.11 7.25
CA CYS A 999 34.66 -28.17 7.42
C CYS A 999 36.06 -27.68 7.85
N HIS A 1000 36.32 -26.37 7.85
CA HIS A 1000 37.66 -25.83 8.15
C HIS A 1000 37.67 -24.79 9.28
N CYS A 1001 36.53 -24.18 9.61
CA CYS A 1001 36.47 -23.20 10.70
C CYS A 1001 36.24 -23.86 12.05
N SER A 1002 37.32 -24.13 12.80
CA SER A 1002 37.25 -24.79 14.12
C SER A 1002 36.76 -23.89 15.26
N THR A 1003 36.70 -22.57 15.05
CA THR A 1003 36.28 -21.58 16.06
C THR A 1003 34.91 -20.96 15.78
N LEU A 1004 34.18 -21.44 14.76
CA LEU A 1004 32.94 -20.85 14.28
C LEU A 1004 31.79 -20.97 15.30
N GLU A 1005 31.25 -19.85 15.74
CA GLU A 1005 30.12 -19.74 16.68
C GLU A 1005 28.84 -19.26 15.99
N VAL A 1006 28.96 -18.45 14.93
CA VAL A 1006 27.81 -17.92 14.18
C VAL A 1006 27.99 -18.21 12.70
N LEU A 1007 27.00 -18.86 12.09
CA LEU A 1007 26.90 -19.01 10.65
C LEU A 1007 25.50 -18.65 10.19
N VAL A 1008 25.39 -17.65 9.32
CA VAL A 1008 24.12 -17.20 8.72
C VAL A 1008 24.25 -17.19 7.20
N VAL A 1009 23.33 -17.86 6.51
CA VAL A 1009 23.21 -17.90 5.05
C VAL A 1009 21.75 -17.62 4.71
N GLY A 1010 21.43 -16.34 4.58
CA GLY A 1010 20.07 -15.85 4.35
C GLY A 1010 19.83 -15.47 2.89
N SER A 1011 18.76 -16.00 2.29
CA SER A 1011 18.29 -15.57 0.98
C SER A 1011 17.20 -14.48 1.08
N SER A 1012 17.18 -13.56 0.11
CA SER A 1012 16.00 -12.71 -0.19
C SER A 1012 15.24 -13.30 -1.37
N GLU A 1013 14.03 -12.81 -1.63
CA GLU A 1013 13.29 -13.10 -2.86
C GLU A 1013 14.19 -12.81 -4.07
N GLY A 1014 14.70 -13.87 -4.71
CA GLY A 1014 15.59 -13.79 -5.87
C GLY A 1014 17.07 -14.13 -5.68
N SER A 1015 17.59 -14.42 -4.48
CA SER A 1015 19.02 -14.78 -4.33
C SER A 1015 19.27 -16.30 -4.30
N GLU A 1016 20.24 -16.77 -5.10
CA GLU A 1016 20.56 -18.20 -5.25
C GLU A 1016 21.44 -18.80 -4.11
N ALA A 1017 21.87 -18.01 -3.10
CA ALA A 1017 22.69 -18.49 -1.98
C ALA A 1017 22.00 -19.61 -1.17
N SER A 1018 22.30 -20.85 -1.53
CA SER A 1018 21.81 -22.06 -0.89
C SER A 1018 22.90 -23.14 -0.87
N ILE A 1019 22.91 -23.95 0.20
CA ILE A 1019 23.87 -25.04 0.39
C ILE A 1019 23.20 -26.36 0.02
N ARG A 1020 23.82 -27.17 -0.83
CA ARG A 1020 23.31 -28.52 -1.08
C ARG A 1020 23.43 -29.39 0.17
N LEU A 1021 22.43 -30.23 0.41
CA LEU A 1021 22.44 -31.13 1.56
C LEU A 1021 23.69 -32.03 1.57
N GLU A 1022 24.14 -32.49 0.40
CA GLU A 1022 25.38 -33.25 0.23
C GLU A 1022 26.59 -32.48 0.76
N ASP A 1023 26.71 -31.21 0.39
CA ASP A 1023 27.82 -30.34 0.75
C ASP A 1023 27.81 -30.04 2.25
N ALA A 1024 26.63 -29.87 2.85
CA ALA A 1024 26.48 -29.68 4.29
C ALA A 1024 26.95 -30.90 5.11
N VAL A 1025 26.95 -32.11 4.52
CA VAL A 1025 27.32 -33.36 5.22
C VAL A 1025 28.60 -34.02 4.72
N ALA A 1026 29.19 -33.54 3.63
CA ALA A 1026 30.36 -34.12 2.96
C ALA A 1026 31.63 -34.19 3.85
N GLY A 1027 31.69 -33.44 4.96
CA GLY A 1027 32.80 -33.46 5.91
C GLY A 1027 32.37 -33.26 7.36
N THR A 1028 33.28 -33.53 8.31
CA THR A 1028 33.05 -33.28 9.74
C THR A 1028 33.09 -31.77 10.02
N TRP A 1029 32.04 -31.24 10.66
CA TRP A 1029 32.05 -29.85 11.10
C TRP A 1029 33.11 -29.69 12.18
N LEU A 1030 34.10 -28.83 11.94
CA LEU A 1030 35.22 -28.70 12.89
C LEU A 1030 34.84 -27.91 14.13
N SER A 1031 33.86 -27.02 14.04
CA SER A 1031 33.34 -26.30 15.22
C SER A 1031 32.14 -27.02 15.82
N ASN A 1032 32.19 -27.19 17.14
CA ASN A 1032 31.06 -27.57 17.98
C ASN A 1032 30.57 -26.38 18.85
N LYS A 1033 31.04 -25.17 18.56
CA LYS A 1033 30.80 -23.95 19.36
C LYS A 1033 29.66 -23.09 18.83
N PHE A 1034 28.92 -23.57 17.82
CA PHE A 1034 27.81 -22.83 17.25
C PHE A 1034 26.80 -22.38 18.31
N THR A 1035 26.53 -21.08 18.35
CA THR A 1035 25.48 -20.43 19.14
C THR A 1035 24.32 -19.96 18.25
N ARG A 1036 24.59 -19.65 16.97
CA ARG A 1036 23.57 -19.30 15.97
C ARG A 1036 23.88 -19.96 14.63
N LEU A 1037 22.92 -20.72 14.09
CA LEU A 1037 23.02 -21.40 12.81
C LEU A 1037 21.77 -21.09 11.99
N GLU A 1038 21.93 -20.34 10.90
CA GLU A 1038 20.87 -20.01 9.97
C GLU A 1038 21.28 -20.46 8.56
N LEU A 1039 20.63 -21.46 7.99
CA LEU A 1039 21.01 -22.06 6.71
C LEU A 1039 19.82 -22.16 5.76
N THR A 1040 20.06 -21.84 4.50
CA THR A 1040 19.16 -22.16 3.40
C THR A 1040 19.72 -23.38 2.66
N ILE A 1041 19.03 -24.52 2.76
CA ILE A 1041 19.49 -25.81 2.23
C ILE A 1041 18.72 -26.17 0.96
N LEU A 1042 19.46 -26.50 -0.09
CA LEU A 1042 18.94 -27.18 -1.27
C LEU A 1042 18.93 -28.68 -1.01
N ILE A 1043 17.75 -29.28 -1.00
CA ILE A 1043 17.59 -30.72 -0.80
C ILE A 1043 17.53 -31.37 -2.19
N PRO A 1044 18.44 -32.31 -2.51
CA PRO A 1044 18.44 -33.01 -3.78
C PRO A 1044 17.16 -33.83 -3.99
N GLU A 1045 16.76 -34.00 -5.25
CA GLU A 1045 15.69 -34.93 -5.66
C GLU A 1045 16.16 -36.39 -5.79
N SER A 1046 17.31 -36.74 -5.21
CA SER A 1046 17.87 -38.09 -5.24
C SER A 1046 16.97 -39.14 -4.58
N SER A 1047 17.28 -40.42 -4.78
CA SER A 1047 16.52 -41.53 -4.22
C SER A 1047 16.32 -41.36 -2.71
N THR A 1048 15.13 -41.72 -2.22
CA THR A 1048 14.71 -41.54 -0.82
C THR A 1048 15.75 -42.08 0.16
N GLU A 1049 16.39 -43.21 -0.15
CA GLU A 1049 17.42 -43.82 0.70
C GLU A 1049 18.67 -42.93 0.85
N VAL A 1050 19.19 -42.38 -0.26
CA VAL A 1050 20.36 -41.49 -0.24
C VAL A 1050 19.99 -40.21 0.51
N LYS A 1051 18.84 -39.62 0.19
CA LYS A 1051 18.33 -38.42 0.85
C LYS A 1051 18.16 -38.60 2.36
N MET A 1052 17.58 -39.70 2.82
CA MET A 1052 17.39 -40.00 4.25
C MET A 1052 18.72 -40.26 4.95
N THR A 1053 19.68 -40.87 4.27
CA THR A 1053 21.05 -41.04 4.78
C THR A 1053 21.75 -39.69 4.95
N LEU A 1054 21.58 -38.76 3.99
CA LEU A 1054 22.15 -37.41 4.08
C LEU A 1054 21.47 -36.60 5.19
N LEU A 1055 20.14 -36.69 5.33
CA LEU A 1055 19.39 -36.03 6.40
C LEU A 1055 19.77 -36.55 7.79
N ASP A 1056 19.88 -37.86 7.98
CA ASP A 1056 20.36 -38.45 9.24
C ASP A 1056 21.73 -37.88 9.62
N ARG A 1057 22.67 -37.88 8.68
CA ARG A 1057 24.01 -37.32 8.89
C ARG A 1057 23.96 -35.82 9.22
N PHE A 1058 23.10 -35.06 8.56
CA PHE A 1058 22.92 -33.63 8.80
C PHE A 1058 22.37 -33.37 10.21
N TYR A 1059 21.33 -34.10 10.62
CA TYR A 1059 20.74 -33.95 11.94
C TYR A 1059 21.63 -34.41 13.07
N ARG A 1060 22.40 -35.48 12.90
CA ARG A 1060 23.44 -35.86 13.88
C ARG A 1060 24.46 -34.74 14.09
N LYS A 1061 24.85 -34.04 13.01
CA LYS A 1061 25.78 -32.91 13.10
C LYS A 1061 25.16 -31.74 13.86
N ILE A 1062 23.92 -31.37 13.56
CA ILE A 1062 23.21 -30.32 14.30
C ILE A 1062 23.03 -30.73 15.77
N GLY A 1063 22.58 -31.95 16.02
CA GLY A 1063 22.36 -32.49 17.37
C GLY A 1063 23.59 -32.48 18.27
N ALA A 1064 24.79 -32.56 17.68
CA ALA A 1064 26.05 -32.45 18.40
C ALA A 1064 26.38 -31.00 18.85
N LEU A 1065 25.63 -29.99 18.42
CA LEU A 1065 25.86 -28.57 18.72
C LEU A 1065 25.25 -28.15 20.06
N VAL A 1066 25.82 -28.64 21.16
CA VAL A 1066 25.31 -28.41 22.53
C VAL A 1066 25.20 -26.92 22.94
N ASN A 1067 25.89 -26.03 22.24
CA ASN A 1067 25.89 -24.59 22.52
C ASN A 1067 24.88 -23.78 21.70
N LEU A 1068 24.12 -24.43 20.81
CA LEU A 1068 23.26 -23.75 19.86
C LEU A 1068 22.07 -23.10 20.56
N VAL A 1069 21.90 -21.79 20.37
CA VAL A 1069 20.81 -20.97 20.93
C VAL A 1069 19.77 -20.64 19.88
N VAL A 1070 20.18 -20.39 18.64
CA VAL A 1070 19.30 -20.06 17.51
C VAL A 1070 19.54 -21.03 16.35
N LEU A 1071 18.49 -21.69 15.90
CA LEU A 1071 18.48 -22.53 14.71
C LEU A 1071 17.43 -22.02 13.72
N ASP A 1072 17.85 -21.54 12.54
CA ASP A 1072 16.96 -21.19 11.42
C ASP A 1072 17.30 -22.08 10.21
N LEU A 1073 16.41 -22.99 9.78
CA LEU A 1073 16.66 -23.80 8.57
C LEU A 1073 15.57 -23.57 7.53
N ARG A 1074 15.98 -23.22 6.32
CA ARG A 1074 15.08 -22.94 5.19
C ARG A 1074 15.39 -23.89 4.05
N ILE A 1075 14.39 -24.19 3.22
CA ILE A 1075 14.58 -24.97 2.00
C ILE A 1075 14.58 -24.03 0.81
N ALA A 1076 15.60 -24.13 -0.05
CA ALA A 1076 15.58 -23.55 -1.38
C ALA A 1076 14.90 -24.51 -2.37
N VAL A 1077 14.14 -23.95 -3.31
CA VAL A 1077 13.54 -24.69 -4.42
C VAL A 1077 14.22 -24.23 -5.69
N ILE A 1078 14.93 -25.13 -6.36
CA ILE A 1078 15.38 -24.90 -7.72
C ILE A 1078 14.33 -25.55 -8.61
N ASN A 1079 13.76 -24.78 -9.52
CA ASN A 1079 12.98 -25.34 -10.61
C ASN A 1079 14.00 -25.94 -11.59
N GLU A 1080 14.16 -27.26 -11.59
CA GLU A 1080 15.17 -27.96 -12.41
C GLU A 1080 14.81 -28.02 -13.91
N GLU A 1081 13.73 -27.38 -14.34
CA GLU A 1081 13.38 -27.22 -15.76
C GLU A 1081 14.29 -26.19 -16.41
N GLY A 1082 15.40 -26.69 -16.96
CA GLY A 1082 16.40 -25.91 -17.70
C GLY A 1082 15.93 -25.51 -19.10
N ASP A 1083 15.10 -24.48 -19.20
CA ASP A 1083 14.85 -23.77 -20.46
C ASP A 1083 15.42 -22.34 -20.40
N GLU A 1084 16.18 -21.98 -21.45
CA GLU A 1084 17.01 -20.77 -21.58
C GLU A 1084 16.23 -19.45 -21.76
N GLU A 1085 14.92 -19.42 -21.51
CA GLU A 1085 14.09 -18.19 -21.62
C GLU A 1085 13.47 -17.85 -20.26
N ARG A 1086 14.20 -17.04 -19.47
CA ARG A 1086 13.67 -16.42 -18.24
C ARG A 1086 12.71 -15.28 -18.62
N ASP A 1087 11.41 -15.51 -18.53
CA ASP A 1087 10.40 -14.45 -18.45
C ASP A 1087 10.55 -13.70 -17.12
N GLU A 1088 10.61 -12.36 -17.16
CA GLU A 1088 10.89 -11.48 -16.01
C GLU A 1088 9.77 -11.44 -14.93
N ASP A 1089 8.72 -12.26 -15.05
CA ASP A 1089 7.48 -12.17 -14.27
C ASP A 1089 7.14 -13.43 -13.41
N GLU A 1090 8.03 -14.42 -13.27
CA GLU A 1090 7.75 -15.60 -12.42
C GLU A 1090 7.88 -15.31 -10.92
N GLU A 1091 6.75 -15.34 -10.20
CA GLU A 1091 6.67 -15.19 -8.73
C GLU A 1091 7.46 -16.29 -8.00
N PHE A 1092 8.45 -15.88 -7.18
CA PHE A 1092 9.23 -16.77 -6.32
C PHE A 1092 8.33 -17.53 -5.33
N VAL A 1093 8.47 -18.87 -5.27
CA VAL A 1093 7.81 -19.71 -4.27
C VAL A 1093 8.26 -19.29 -2.87
N THR A 1094 7.33 -18.83 -2.04
CA THR A 1094 7.65 -18.38 -0.68
C THR A 1094 8.02 -19.58 0.20
N TYR A 1095 9.03 -19.42 1.06
CA TYR A 1095 9.58 -20.46 1.97
C TYR A 1095 8.59 -21.15 2.92
N LYS A 1096 7.32 -20.73 2.94
CA LYS A 1096 6.25 -21.27 3.78
C LYS A 1096 5.70 -22.61 3.27
N ASP A 1097 5.99 -22.97 2.03
CA ASP A 1097 5.29 -24.07 1.33
C ASP A 1097 6.06 -25.41 1.34
N LYS A 1098 7.29 -25.46 1.87
CA LYS A 1098 8.06 -26.71 1.99
C LYS A 1098 8.56 -26.95 3.41
N LEU A 1099 8.57 -28.21 3.83
CA LEU A 1099 9.00 -28.67 5.15
C LEU A 1099 10.38 -29.32 5.15
N PHE A 1100 11.18 -28.99 6.15
CA PHE A 1100 12.40 -29.72 6.44
C PHE A 1100 12.07 -31.18 6.84
N PRO A 1101 12.49 -32.20 6.07
CA PRO A 1101 11.99 -33.56 6.27
C PRO A 1101 12.46 -34.18 7.59
N GLY A 1102 11.50 -34.71 8.37
CA GLY A 1102 11.79 -35.59 9.53
C GLY A 1102 12.24 -34.90 10.82
N LEU A 1103 12.49 -33.59 10.83
CA LEU A 1103 12.97 -32.84 12.01
C LEU A 1103 12.08 -33.03 13.25
N LEU A 1104 10.76 -32.98 13.06
CA LEU A 1104 9.77 -32.94 14.15
C LEU A 1104 9.16 -34.32 14.47
N LYS A 1105 9.82 -35.41 14.09
CA LYS A 1105 9.36 -36.79 14.34
C LYS A 1105 10.39 -37.53 15.20
N LEU A 1106 9.95 -38.33 16.18
CA LEU A 1106 10.84 -39.23 16.92
C LEU A 1106 11.15 -40.47 16.07
N GLY A 1107 12.40 -40.93 16.07
CA GLY A 1107 12.75 -42.21 15.47
C GLY A 1107 12.15 -43.39 16.24
N ASP A 1108 11.36 -44.24 15.58
CA ASP A 1108 10.85 -45.48 16.18
C ASP A 1108 11.89 -46.61 16.04
N ALA A 1109 12.81 -46.70 17.01
CA ALA A 1109 13.87 -47.72 17.01
C ALA A 1109 13.35 -49.17 17.12
N THR A 1110 12.05 -49.37 17.42
CA THR A 1110 11.48 -50.70 17.69
C THR A 1110 10.90 -51.40 16.46
N LYS A 1111 10.74 -50.69 15.33
CA LYS A 1111 10.25 -51.25 14.06
C LYS A 1111 11.36 -51.30 13.02
N ALA A 1112 12.09 -52.41 12.97
CA ALA A 1112 13.17 -52.69 12.03
C ALA A 1112 12.72 -52.87 10.53
N GLY A 1113 11.73 -52.11 10.05
CA GLY A 1113 11.25 -52.22 8.67
C GLY A 1113 10.28 -51.15 8.19
N ALA A 1114 10.16 -50.00 8.87
CA ALA A 1114 9.33 -48.89 8.42
C ALA A 1114 10.18 -47.62 8.23
N ASP A 1115 10.30 -47.17 6.98
CA ASP A 1115 11.12 -46.05 6.46
C ASP A 1115 10.80 -44.65 7.01
N ARG A 1116 10.18 -44.54 8.19
CA ARG A 1116 9.89 -43.24 8.82
C ARG A 1116 11.06 -42.82 9.69
N GLY A 1117 12.10 -42.25 9.07
CA GLY A 1117 13.19 -41.59 9.78
C GLY A 1117 12.70 -40.32 10.47
N GLY A 1118 12.34 -40.44 11.75
CA GLY A 1118 12.25 -39.29 12.64
C GLY A 1118 13.64 -38.94 13.16
N TYR A 1119 13.93 -37.65 13.28
CA TYR A 1119 15.24 -37.12 13.65
C TYR A 1119 15.21 -36.23 14.90
N LEU A 1120 14.06 -36.12 15.57
CA LEU A 1120 13.89 -35.25 16.74
C LEU A 1120 14.79 -35.69 17.91
N ASP A 1121 14.92 -37.00 18.11
CA ASP A 1121 15.82 -37.61 19.10
C ASP A 1121 17.29 -37.28 18.84
N LEU A 1122 17.68 -37.10 17.57
CA LEU A 1122 19.03 -36.67 17.21
C LEU A 1122 19.34 -35.25 17.70
N LEU A 1123 18.32 -34.41 17.92
CA LEU A 1123 18.48 -33.04 18.42
C LEU A 1123 18.51 -32.94 19.95
N ALA A 1124 18.45 -34.06 20.67
CA ALA A 1124 18.47 -34.10 22.14
C ALA A 1124 19.67 -33.34 22.76
N GLY A 1125 20.78 -33.23 22.02
CA GLY A 1125 21.97 -32.50 22.48
C GLY A 1125 21.81 -30.97 22.52
N LEU A 1126 20.79 -30.39 21.89
CA LEU A 1126 20.55 -28.94 21.78
C LEU A 1126 19.99 -28.30 23.07
N THR A 1127 20.61 -28.58 24.22
CA THR A 1127 20.14 -28.19 25.56
C THR A 1127 20.03 -26.67 25.80
N ARG A 1128 20.61 -25.84 24.93
CA ARG A 1128 20.61 -24.37 25.03
C ARG A 1128 19.74 -23.67 23.97
N LEU A 1129 18.97 -24.41 23.18
CA LEU A 1129 18.18 -23.85 22.09
C LEU A 1129 17.03 -22.98 22.63
N GLU A 1130 17.05 -21.70 22.30
CA GLU A 1130 16.01 -20.73 22.68
C GLU A 1130 15.08 -20.37 21.53
N LYS A 1131 15.57 -20.45 20.28
CA LYS A 1131 14.81 -20.05 19.08
C LYS A 1131 14.98 -21.06 17.96
N LEU A 1132 13.85 -21.55 17.46
CA LEU A 1132 13.76 -22.40 16.28
C LEU A 1132 12.92 -21.67 15.21
N ARG A 1133 13.46 -21.48 13.99
CA ARG A 1133 12.87 -20.68 12.90
C ARG A 1133 13.07 -21.35 11.54
N GLY A 1134 12.26 -21.01 10.55
CA GLY A 1134 12.48 -21.45 9.17
C GLY A 1134 11.35 -22.32 8.64
N SER A 1135 11.67 -23.20 7.69
CA SER A 1135 10.75 -24.08 6.96
C SER A 1135 10.30 -25.28 7.82
N PHE A 1136 9.83 -24.97 9.03
CA PHE A 1136 9.30 -25.89 10.04
C PHE A 1136 7.82 -25.59 10.21
N ASN A 1137 7.02 -25.84 9.17
CA ASN A 1137 5.58 -25.75 9.30
C ASN A 1137 5.08 -26.88 10.21
N ILE A 1138 4.41 -26.51 11.29
CA ILE A 1138 3.73 -27.45 12.19
C ILE A 1138 2.30 -27.69 11.69
N ASP A 1139 1.84 -26.95 10.67
CA ASP A 1139 0.55 -27.21 10.04
C ASP A 1139 0.54 -28.62 9.41
N PRO A 1140 -0.54 -29.39 9.61
CA PRO A 1140 -0.58 -30.81 9.32
C PRO A 1140 -0.39 -31.04 7.82
N THR A 1141 0.79 -31.54 7.46
CA THR A 1141 1.03 -32.15 6.15
C THR A 1141 0.24 -33.44 6.07
N GLY A 1142 -0.85 -33.43 5.30
CA GLY A 1142 -1.57 -34.62 4.82
C GLY A 1142 -2.20 -35.52 5.89
N GLU A 1143 -3.38 -36.08 5.60
CA GLU A 1143 -3.96 -37.16 6.39
C GLU A 1143 -2.96 -38.32 6.53
N GLY A 1144 -2.34 -38.49 7.70
CA GLY A 1144 -1.42 -39.61 7.98
C GLY A 1144 -0.13 -39.28 8.75
N SER A 1145 0.18 -37.99 8.98
CA SER A 1145 1.29 -37.54 9.85
C SER A 1145 0.77 -36.81 11.08
N THR A 1146 0.12 -37.52 12.00
CA THR A 1146 -0.10 -36.99 13.35
C THR A 1146 1.22 -37.03 14.12
N MET A 1147 1.64 -35.89 14.65
CA MET A 1147 2.66 -35.84 15.70
C MET A 1147 2.10 -36.64 16.88
N GLY A 1148 2.75 -37.74 17.27
CA GLY A 1148 2.27 -38.58 18.36
C GLY A 1148 2.41 -37.89 19.71
N LEU A 1149 1.68 -38.40 20.70
CA LEU A 1149 1.73 -37.88 22.07
C LEU A 1149 3.16 -37.93 22.64
N GLN A 1150 3.96 -38.93 22.21
CA GLN A 1150 5.35 -39.09 22.62
C GLN A 1150 6.26 -37.98 22.09
N GLU A 1151 6.08 -37.54 20.84
CA GLU A 1151 6.80 -36.40 20.26
C GLU A 1151 6.47 -35.11 21.01
N CYS A 1152 5.19 -34.88 21.32
CA CYS A 1152 4.78 -33.74 22.14
C CYS A 1152 5.35 -33.82 23.57
N GLU A 1153 5.31 -34.99 24.23
CA GLU A 1153 5.86 -35.17 25.57
C GLU A 1153 7.38 -34.97 25.61
N TRP A 1154 8.10 -35.42 24.57
CA TRP A 1154 9.53 -35.19 24.41
C TRP A 1154 9.83 -33.68 24.25
N ASP A 1155 9.10 -32.97 23.38
CA ASP A 1155 9.20 -31.52 23.19
C ASP A 1155 8.97 -30.76 24.53
N PHE A 1156 7.96 -31.18 25.30
CA PHE A 1156 7.64 -30.57 26.60
C PHE A 1156 8.68 -30.87 27.68
N GLY A 1157 9.31 -32.05 27.65
CA GLY A 1157 10.22 -32.52 28.69
C GLY A 1157 11.69 -32.09 28.53
N HIS A 1158 12.16 -31.83 27.31
CA HIS A 1158 13.59 -31.60 27.05
C HIS A 1158 13.96 -30.22 26.52
N LEU A 1159 13.05 -29.48 25.86
CA LEU A 1159 13.36 -28.16 25.27
C LEU A 1159 12.83 -26.95 26.07
N MET A 1160 11.95 -27.16 27.06
CA MET A 1160 11.14 -26.07 27.63
C MET A 1160 11.63 -25.56 29.00
N SER A 1161 12.73 -24.78 29.01
CA SER A 1161 13.01 -23.86 30.12
C SER A 1161 12.55 -22.42 29.79
N GLY A 1162 11.72 -21.83 30.67
CA GLY A 1162 11.49 -20.40 30.80
C GLY A 1162 10.74 -19.64 29.69
N GLN A 1163 11.33 -19.45 28.50
CA GLN A 1163 10.89 -18.40 27.55
C GLN A 1163 10.20 -18.90 26.26
N VAL A 1164 10.33 -20.17 25.89
CA VAL A 1164 9.71 -20.72 24.66
C VAL A 1164 8.19 -20.96 24.82
N LYS A 1165 7.66 -20.96 26.06
CA LYS A 1165 6.21 -21.00 26.39
C LYS A 1165 5.36 -19.91 25.71
N LYS A 1166 6.00 -18.87 25.19
CA LYS A 1166 5.35 -17.71 24.53
C LYS A 1166 5.34 -17.79 23.01
N MET A 1167 6.10 -18.71 22.40
CA MET A 1167 6.13 -18.95 20.96
C MET A 1167 5.22 -20.11 20.54
N TYR A 1168 5.04 -21.10 21.42
CA TYR A 1168 4.16 -22.26 21.22
C TYR A 1168 2.67 -21.96 21.51
N LYS A 1169 2.35 -20.75 22.00
CA LYS A 1169 1.01 -20.31 22.39
C LYS A 1169 0.62 -19.11 21.53
#